data_AF-A0A523Q253-F1
#
_entry.id   AF-A0A523Q253-F1
#
_cell.length_a   1.000
_cell.length_b   1.000
_cell.length_c   1.000
_cell.angle_alpha   90.00
_cell.angle_beta   90.00
_cell.angle_gamma   90.00
#
_symmetry.space_group_name_H-M   'P 1'
#
loop_
_entity.id
_entity.type
_entity.pdbx_description
1 polymer ?
#
loop_
_entity_poly.entity_id
_entity_poly.type
_entity_poly.pdbx_seq_one_letter_code
_entity_poly.pdbx_strand_id
1 'polypeptide(L)'
;MPWLPIGWPWPRPCTAPPSRTARHRLPKPFTAFWRPWSGAGQRHPIRRGQHWQLAPPLLNSLDGFWAPGKPWTGELAGALATLAQHSPHLHELGLTARWLHRLLPLAVRSAHDPERVVLHSAVLTLGVRTVDLPALRRFLEAISPHHPPAALEPALTSALSCLAQFEPDAQVAGWLAQASEWFVGSAPVLLERARWSQRKGEAPSEVMALVDAIAPGHSGYRRAMLWMADSLFFAGQAQDAERYYQRAGQVRSLTGSEQARMAHLQMRQSTSAQDALDAPGAEVSSDSGWQGVDTGVLSEALALVGSWLGAEPVRNSAARAALEGLAERSLAHCRTQWPNQETVPVDLVLQLARLLQQISEQRYGHLAEIEAAFPYHRGAAYGELDPALGASLHQAALHHVALMAQLATQTGSGLTRQAGLRVWLELLRWGVQALLGLEQAEEALAWVRQAQDVLGPSMGRSVLIALEERCLLAQGLLPEAQALRLTMAQEADAVLLPLREWDEWVGAALGELPGQTHHGDSAWQDQVASGRFETVTADGVLTEHVHHTAPVRLEAVRLPDLKVRLSYGLIHDQAGLLRPHAWHRTMGEFPYAHTDVLSTSARGTSLRRPSATRAVDFPVLVLANMDALEHRNYYHWMMLILPRILVAQDAGWLQGRQLLLPAELPSWMFSSLTDLGFTPAQWCTYTRDETLHLHDALVISPLEFASPTLLHLLRTRLWQAAGLDIDRPPRADKRVFISRRSENRRPLMNETAVMAHAESLGFEVVAPETLPLLDQVRLFASASAVAGPPGAAFTNLAWAQAGTRVVALYKPDVHLPTFVDISVIREQKHRWLLGKPVPGFERASLVNAPYTVNIAQAHDALRWACGH
;
A
#
# COMPACT_ATOMS: atom_id res chain seq x y z
N MET A 1 -16.67 52.59 43.49
CA MET A 1 -15.79 53.70 43.89
C MET A 1 -14.45 53.11 44.29
N PRO A 2 -13.34 53.73 43.88
CA PRO A 2 -13.21 54.48 42.63
C PRO A 2 -11.85 54.19 41.93
N TRP A 3 -11.66 54.43 40.62
CA TRP A 3 -12.10 55.61 39.88
C TRP A 3 -12.57 55.31 38.44
N LEU A 4 -13.81 55.77 38.20
CA LEU A 4 -14.58 56.01 36.97
C LEU A 4 -14.29 57.46 36.47
N PRO A 5 -14.80 58.02 35.33
CA PRO A 5 -16.18 57.85 34.80
C PRO A 5 -16.38 57.83 33.24
N ILE A 6 -17.39 57.09 32.72
CA ILE A 6 -18.75 57.49 32.23
C ILE A 6 -18.71 58.38 30.95
N GLY A 7 -19.43 58.14 29.84
CA GLY A 7 -20.57 57.27 29.52
C GLY A 7 -21.00 57.39 28.03
N TRP A 8 -21.92 56.51 27.61
CA TRP A 8 -22.67 56.50 26.33
C TRP A 8 -23.65 57.70 26.22
N PRO A 9 -24.20 58.12 25.04
CA PRO A 9 -24.89 57.26 24.04
C PRO A 9 -24.83 57.70 22.54
N TRP A 10 -25.45 56.87 21.68
CA TRP A 10 -25.67 57.06 20.22
C TRP A 10 -26.51 58.30 19.85
N PRO A 11 -26.41 58.82 18.59
CA PRO A 11 -27.48 58.56 17.62
C PRO A 11 -27.02 58.41 16.12
N ARG A 12 -27.79 57.63 15.34
CA ARG A 12 -28.02 57.82 13.87
C ARG A 12 -29.21 58.81 13.71
N PRO A 13 -29.54 59.49 12.57
CA PRO A 13 -29.48 59.04 11.17
C PRO A 13 -29.34 60.14 10.05
N CYS A 14 -29.51 59.75 8.77
CA CYS A 14 -30.08 60.51 7.60
C CYS A 14 -29.21 60.95 6.38
N THR A 15 -29.50 60.29 5.24
CA THR A 15 -29.83 60.76 3.86
C THR A 15 -28.93 61.71 3.00
N ALA A 16 -28.34 61.12 1.94
CA ALA A 16 -28.25 61.53 0.49
C ALA A 16 -27.53 62.86 0.03
N PRO A 17 -27.24 63.09 -1.29
CA PRO A 17 -25.91 63.24 -1.94
C PRO A 17 -25.68 64.66 -2.58
N PRO A 18 -24.87 64.93 -3.65
CA PRO A 18 -23.56 64.45 -4.17
C PRO A 18 -22.48 65.60 -4.26
N SER A 19 -21.20 65.30 -4.58
CA SER A 19 -20.43 66.02 -5.64
C SER A 19 -18.91 65.74 -5.68
N ARG A 20 -18.47 65.46 -6.93
CA ARG A 20 -17.24 65.89 -7.63
C ARG A 20 -15.82 65.60 -7.07
N THR A 21 -15.19 64.68 -7.81
CA THR A 21 -13.84 64.77 -8.42
C THR A 21 -12.63 64.93 -7.51
N ALA A 22 -11.96 63.82 -7.22
CA ALA A 22 -10.52 63.78 -6.99
C ALA A 22 -9.89 62.65 -7.82
N ARG A 23 -9.10 63.02 -8.83
CA ARG A 23 -8.21 62.11 -9.57
C ARG A 23 -7.15 61.61 -8.61
N HIS A 24 -7.19 60.33 -8.22
CA HIS A 24 -6.10 59.71 -7.46
C HIS A 24 -4.89 59.48 -8.36
N ARG A 25 -3.84 60.30 -8.17
CA ARG A 25 -2.49 60.07 -8.68
C ARG A 25 -1.81 58.97 -7.84
N LEU A 26 -1.04 58.13 -8.52
CA LEU A 26 -0.16 57.11 -7.94
C LEU A 26 0.90 57.73 -6.98
N PRO A 27 1.41 57.00 -5.98
CA PRO A 27 2.62 57.37 -5.25
C PRO A 27 3.84 57.38 -6.20
N LYS A 28 4.76 58.33 -6.03
CA LYS A 28 5.85 58.66 -6.97
C LYS A 28 6.90 57.56 -7.32
N PRO A 29 7.01 56.36 -6.70
CA PRO A 29 7.84 55.29 -7.29
C PRO A 29 7.16 54.60 -8.49
N PHE A 30 5.85 54.74 -8.67
CA PHE A 30 5.08 53.95 -9.66
C PHE A 30 5.23 54.39 -11.13
N THR A 31 5.57 55.65 -11.41
CA THR A 31 5.64 56.15 -12.79
C THR A 31 6.92 55.77 -13.55
N ALA A 32 7.89 55.14 -12.86
CA ALA A 32 9.16 54.72 -13.48
C ALA A 32 9.15 53.25 -13.95
N PHE A 33 8.27 52.40 -13.40
CA PHE A 33 8.27 50.95 -13.71
C PHE A 33 7.28 50.54 -14.81
N TRP A 34 6.25 51.34 -15.10
CA TRP A 34 5.22 51.03 -16.09
C TRP A 34 4.77 52.30 -16.83
N ARG A 35 5.42 52.64 -17.94
CA ARG A 35 4.85 53.55 -18.97
C ARG A 35 4.40 52.71 -20.18
N PRO A 36 3.30 53.06 -20.86
CA PRO A 36 2.91 52.39 -22.09
C PRO A 36 3.95 52.70 -23.18
N TRP A 37 4.54 51.65 -23.73
CA TRP A 37 5.44 51.71 -24.89
C TRP A 37 4.60 51.98 -26.16
N SER A 38 4.54 53.25 -26.57
CA SER A 38 4.07 53.64 -27.90
C SER A 38 5.29 54.01 -28.76
N GLY A 39 5.69 53.14 -29.68
CA GLY A 39 6.74 53.45 -30.65
C GLY A 39 7.35 52.23 -31.32
N ALA A 40 7.20 52.14 -32.65
CA ALA A 40 7.78 51.12 -33.50
C ALA A 40 9.33 51.20 -33.50
N GLY A 41 9.98 50.02 -33.48
CA GLY A 41 11.38 49.86 -33.89
C GLY A 41 12.43 50.03 -32.79
N GLN A 42 12.70 48.97 -32.04
CA GLN A 42 14.04 48.45 -31.67
C GLN A 42 13.89 47.38 -30.57
N ARG A 43 14.26 46.13 -30.88
CA ARG A 43 14.29 45.02 -29.93
C ARG A 43 15.57 45.14 -29.08
N HIS A 44 15.45 45.53 -27.82
CA HIS A 44 16.50 45.29 -26.82
C HIS A 44 15.98 44.35 -25.70
N PRO A 45 16.75 43.31 -25.32
CA PRO A 45 16.26 42.23 -24.50
C PRO A 45 16.34 42.60 -23.01
N ILE A 46 15.21 42.98 -22.42
CA ILE A 46 15.09 43.00 -20.96
C ILE A 46 15.00 41.54 -20.51
N ARG A 47 16.10 41.02 -19.95
CA ARG A 47 16.25 39.61 -19.56
C ARG A 47 15.29 39.26 -18.42
N ARG A 48 14.42 38.26 -18.65
CA ARG A 48 13.64 37.55 -17.63
C ARG A 48 14.59 37.07 -16.51
N GLY A 49 14.62 37.72 -15.35
CA GLY A 49 15.44 37.22 -14.24
C GLY A 49 15.74 38.19 -13.09
N GLN A 50 15.60 39.51 -13.24
CA GLN A 50 16.02 40.47 -12.21
C GLN A 50 14.89 41.10 -11.36
N HIS A 51 13.63 40.67 -11.49
CA HIS A 51 12.50 41.29 -10.78
C HIS A 51 12.14 40.69 -9.41
N TRP A 52 12.77 39.60 -8.96
CA TRP A 52 12.30 38.85 -7.78
C TRP A 52 12.56 39.54 -6.44
N GLN A 53 13.54 40.44 -6.36
CA GLN A 53 14.02 40.98 -5.08
C GLN A 53 13.20 42.17 -4.53
N LEU A 54 12.13 42.60 -5.21
CA LEU A 54 11.30 43.77 -4.80
C LEU A 54 9.80 43.46 -4.60
N ALA A 55 9.38 42.19 -4.67
CA ALA A 55 7.97 41.82 -4.82
C ALA A 55 7.11 41.87 -3.52
N PRO A 56 7.54 41.35 -2.35
CA PRO A 56 6.59 41.15 -1.23
C PRO A 56 6.00 42.43 -0.62
N PRO A 57 6.78 43.49 -0.30
CA PRO A 57 6.23 44.74 0.24
C PRO A 57 5.32 45.47 -0.77
N LEU A 58 5.66 45.41 -2.06
CA LEU A 58 4.86 45.98 -3.14
C LEU A 58 3.53 45.23 -3.29
N LEU A 59 3.56 43.91 -3.33
CA LEU A 59 2.37 43.06 -3.41
C LEU A 59 1.47 43.24 -2.18
N ASN A 60 2.02 43.37 -0.98
CA ASN A 60 1.26 43.72 0.22
C ASN A 60 0.62 45.13 0.09
N SER A 61 1.35 46.10 -0.43
CA SER A 61 0.81 47.46 -0.63
C SER A 61 -0.29 47.49 -1.68
N LEU A 62 -0.15 46.71 -2.77
CA LEU A 62 -1.14 46.59 -3.84
C LEU A 62 -2.43 45.92 -3.38
N ASP A 63 -2.41 45.15 -2.29
CA ASP A 63 -3.57 44.45 -1.77
C ASP A 63 -4.71 45.43 -1.42
N GLY A 64 -4.40 46.62 -0.92
CA GLY A 64 -5.42 47.66 -0.66
C GLY A 64 -5.97 48.36 -1.90
N PHE A 65 -5.30 48.27 -3.06
CA PHE A 65 -5.59 49.08 -4.26
C PHE A 65 -6.10 48.29 -5.47
N TRP A 66 -5.96 46.96 -5.44
CA TRP A 66 -6.37 46.11 -6.56
C TRP A 66 -7.89 45.88 -6.60
N ALA A 67 -8.43 45.80 -7.81
CA ALA A 67 -9.82 45.40 -8.09
C ALA A 67 -9.89 44.61 -9.42
N PRO A 68 -10.89 43.73 -9.62
CA PRO A 68 -10.93 42.78 -10.76
C PRO A 68 -10.92 43.38 -12.18
N GLY A 69 -11.17 44.69 -12.32
CA GLY A 69 -11.21 45.39 -13.61
C GLY A 69 -9.92 46.12 -14.00
N LYS A 70 -8.82 45.98 -13.24
CA LYS A 70 -7.56 46.68 -13.55
C LYS A 70 -6.86 46.05 -14.76
N PRO A 71 -6.38 46.84 -15.74
CA PRO A 71 -5.78 46.32 -16.98
C PRO A 71 -4.47 45.53 -16.73
N TRP A 72 -3.75 45.85 -15.66
CA TRP A 72 -2.50 45.17 -15.26
C TRP A 72 -2.71 43.87 -14.47
N THR A 73 -3.95 43.36 -14.37
CA THR A 73 -4.26 42.14 -13.59
C THR A 73 -3.53 40.90 -14.13
N GLY A 74 -3.37 40.77 -15.45
CA GLY A 74 -2.61 39.67 -16.04
C GLY A 74 -1.11 39.72 -15.70
N GLU A 75 -0.53 40.91 -15.65
CA GLU A 75 0.87 41.13 -15.29
C GLU A 75 1.12 40.84 -13.81
N LEU A 76 0.20 41.28 -12.94
CA LEU A 76 0.21 40.91 -11.52
C LEU A 76 0.15 39.38 -11.35
N ALA A 77 -0.76 38.71 -12.06
CA ALA A 77 -0.92 37.27 -11.98
C ALA A 77 0.36 36.53 -12.44
N GLY A 78 0.97 36.97 -13.55
CA GLY A 78 2.26 36.43 -14.01
C GLY A 78 3.40 36.67 -13.02
N ALA A 79 3.47 37.84 -12.39
CA ALA A 79 4.47 38.15 -11.37
C ALA A 79 4.31 37.26 -10.12
N LEU A 80 3.08 37.08 -9.64
CA LEU A 80 2.75 36.18 -8.53
C LEU A 80 3.08 34.72 -8.84
N ALA A 81 2.73 34.24 -10.03
CA ALA A 81 3.05 32.88 -10.46
C ALA A 81 4.57 32.65 -10.47
N THR A 82 5.32 33.65 -10.93
CA THR A 82 6.78 33.51 -10.98
C THR A 82 7.41 33.62 -9.59
N LEU A 83 6.88 34.47 -8.70
CA LEU A 83 7.27 34.49 -7.28
C LEU A 83 7.03 33.11 -6.64
N ALA A 84 5.85 32.52 -6.83
CA ALA A 84 5.50 31.20 -6.28
C ALA A 84 6.40 30.07 -6.81
N GLN A 85 6.86 30.16 -8.07
CA GLN A 85 7.76 29.18 -8.67
C GLN A 85 9.17 29.23 -8.08
N HIS A 86 9.68 30.41 -7.73
CA HIS A 86 11.09 30.60 -7.36
C HIS A 86 11.30 30.88 -5.87
N SER A 87 10.24 31.14 -5.10
CA SER A 87 10.35 31.47 -3.69
C SER A 87 10.70 30.23 -2.82
N PRO A 88 11.74 30.34 -1.96
CA PRO A 88 11.98 29.41 -0.85
C PRO A 88 11.11 29.68 0.37
N HIS A 89 10.58 30.88 0.55
CA HIS A 89 10.13 31.31 1.86
C HIS A 89 8.64 31.08 2.05
N LEU A 90 8.28 30.40 3.16
CA LEU A 90 6.88 30.16 3.52
C LEU A 90 6.06 31.46 3.63
N HIS A 91 6.66 32.56 4.08
CA HIS A 91 5.96 33.85 4.17
C HIS A 91 5.60 34.43 2.79
N GLU A 92 6.46 34.25 1.78
CA GLU A 92 6.19 34.68 0.40
C GLU A 92 5.16 33.75 -0.26
N LEU A 93 5.24 32.44 -0.02
CA LEU A 93 4.20 31.51 -0.46
C LEU A 93 2.85 31.83 0.19
N GLY A 94 2.83 32.19 1.48
CA GLY A 94 1.63 32.65 2.18
C GLY A 94 1.04 33.92 1.59
N LEU A 95 1.87 34.85 1.12
CA LEU A 95 1.42 36.01 0.34
C LEU A 95 0.79 35.59 -0.99
N THR A 96 1.41 34.66 -1.73
CA THR A 96 0.85 34.16 -2.99
C THR A 96 -0.47 33.42 -2.80
N ALA A 97 -0.65 32.68 -1.70
CA ALA A 97 -1.89 32.01 -1.33
C ALA A 97 -3.03 33.02 -1.07
N ARG A 98 -2.75 34.13 -0.36
CA ARG A 98 -3.73 35.21 -0.17
C ARG A 98 -4.19 35.81 -1.49
N TRP A 99 -3.25 36.05 -2.42
CA TRP A 99 -3.57 36.59 -3.74
C TRP A 99 -4.30 35.59 -4.64
N LEU A 100 -4.01 34.30 -4.55
CA LEU A 100 -4.74 33.24 -5.26
C LEU A 100 -6.24 33.36 -5.01
N HIS A 101 -6.68 33.45 -3.74
CA HIS A 101 -8.10 33.59 -3.41
C HIS A 101 -8.75 34.88 -3.94
N ARG A 102 -7.96 35.94 -4.20
CA ARG A 102 -8.46 37.18 -4.82
C ARG A 102 -8.57 37.09 -6.34
N LEU A 103 -7.62 36.41 -6.99
CA LEU A 103 -7.61 36.19 -8.44
C LEU A 103 -8.61 35.11 -8.87
N LEU A 104 -8.83 34.10 -8.04
CA LEU A 104 -9.64 32.93 -8.35
C LEU A 104 -11.07 33.28 -8.85
N PRO A 105 -11.86 34.16 -8.19
CA PRO A 105 -13.19 34.51 -8.69
C PRO A 105 -13.18 35.13 -10.09
N LEU A 106 -12.12 35.87 -10.44
CA LEU A 106 -11.97 36.45 -11.77
C LEU A 106 -11.61 35.38 -12.79
N ALA A 107 -10.68 34.49 -12.46
CA ALA A 107 -10.30 33.37 -13.32
C ALA A 107 -11.49 32.45 -13.61
N VAL A 108 -12.26 32.08 -12.57
CA VAL A 108 -13.49 31.29 -12.68
C VAL A 108 -14.51 31.94 -13.63
N ARG A 109 -14.80 33.24 -13.47
CA ARG A 109 -15.75 33.95 -14.35
C ARG A 109 -15.29 34.05 -15.80
N SER A 110 -13.99 33.92 -16.04
CA SER A 110 -13.38 34.04 -17.36
C SER A 110 -12.80 32.73 -17.88
N ALA A 111 -13.22 31.58 -17.32
CA ALA A 111 -12.69 30.27 -17.71
C ALA A 111 -12.95 29.93 -19.20
N HIS A 112 -14.01 30.50 -19.80
CA HIS A 112 -14.34 30.38 -21.21
C HIS A 112 -13.51 31.27 -22.14
N ASP A 113 -12.75 32.24 -21.60
CA ASP A 113 -12.05 33.27 -22.37
C ASP A 113 -10.61 32.83 -22.69
N PRO A 114 -10.29 32.43 -23.94
CA PRO A 114 -8.97 31.93 -24.30
C PRO A 114 -7.88 33.01 -24.25
N GLU A 115 -8.25 34.30 -24.26
CA GLU A 115 -7.28 35.40 -24.18
C GLU A 115 -6.70 35.56 -22.77
N ARG A 116 -7.32 34.94 -21.76
CA ARG A 116 -6.88 35.01 -20.36
C ARG A 116 -5.98 33.87 -19.89
N VAL A 117 -5.34 33.19 -20.82
CA VAL A 117 -4.42 32.06 -20.55
C VAL A 117 -3.37 32.38 -19.48
N VAL A 118 -2.85 33.62 -19.41
CA VAL A 118 -1.88 34.04 -18.39
C VAL A 118 -2.47 34.03 -16.99
N LEU A 119 -3.71 34.52 -16.82
CA LEU A 119 -4.41 34.51 -15.54
C LEU A 119 -4.75 33.07 -15.12
N HIS A 120 -5.25 32.26 -16.06
CA HIS A 120 -5.59 30.86 -15.81
C HIS A 120 -4.36 30.04 -15.41
N SER A 121 -3.27 30.17 -16.16
CA SER A 121 -1.99 29.51 -15.87
C SER A 121 -1.42 29.96 -14.54
N ALA A 122 -1.55 31.25 -14.20
CA ALA A 122 -1.12 31.77 -12.92
C ALA A 122 -1.93 31.20 -11.75
N VAL A 123 -3.26 31.14 -11.83
CA VAL A 123 -4.11 30.56 -10.78
C VAL A 123 -3.81 29.09 -10.55
N LEU A 124 -3.65 28.29 -11.63
CA LEU A 124 -3.24 26.89 -11.53
C LEU A 124 -1.84 26.76 -10.91
N THR A 125 -0.88 27.58 -11.35
CA THR A 125 0.49 27.58 -10.80
C THR A 125 0.48 27.92 -9.32
N LEU A 126 -0.21 28.99 -8.92
CA LEU A 126 -0.34 29.42 -7.54
C LEU A 126 -0.95 28.31 -6.70
N GLY A 127 -2.09 27.74 -7.12
CA GLY A 127 -2.75 26.65 -6.42
C GLY A 127 -1.88 25.40 -6.26
N VAL A 128 -1.10 25.03 -7.28
CA VAL A 128 -0.14 23.92 -7.20
C VAL A 128 1.01 24.24 -6.23
N ARG A 129 1.54 25.47 -6.27
CA ARG A 129 2.69 25.87 -5.44
C ARG A 129 2.33 26.08 -3.97
N THR A 130 1.11 26.50 -3.67
CA THR A 130 0.58 26.65 -2.30
C THR A 130 -0.17 25.40 -1.81
N VAL A 131 -0.31 24.39 -2.68
CA VAL A 131 -1.08 23.16 -2.43
C VAL A 131 -2.50 23.49 -1.95
N ASP A 132 -3.13 24.45 -2.62
CA ASP A 132 -4.51 24.89 -2.37
C ASP A 132 -5.46 24.09 -3.28
N LEU A 133 -5.76 22.87 -2.83
CA LEU A 133 -6.59 21.92 -3.56
C LEU A 133 -8.02 22.43 -3.80
N PRO A 134 -8.70 23.09 -2.83
CA PRO A 134 -10.00 23.71 -3.07
C PRO A 134 -9.99 24.77 -4.19
N ALA A 135 -8.95 25.62 -4.24
CA ALA A 135 -8.83 26.61 -5.30
C ALA A 135 -8.61 25.96 -6.68
N LEU A 136 -7.78 24.92 -6.75
CA LEU A 136 -7.56 24.14 -7.98
C LEU A 136 -8.84 23.50 -8.49
N ARG A 137 -9.58 22.82 -7.61
CA ARG A 137 -10.88 22.21 -7.95
C ARG A 137 -11.86 23.22 -8.49
N ARG A 138 -12.06 24.33 -7.77
CA ARG A 138 -13.00 25.37 -8.18
C ARG A 138 -12.68 25.95 -9.56
N PHE A 139 -11.40 26.09 -9.90
CA PHE A 139 -11.01 26.54 -11.23
C PHE A 139 -11.18 25.45 -12.30
N LEU A 140 -10.84 24.20 -11.98
CA LEU A 140 -11.06 23.05 -12.87
C LEU A 140 -12.55 22.83 -13.19
N GLU A 141 -13.43 22.96 -12.20
CA GLU A 141 -14.88 22.94 -12.40
C GLU A 141 -15.32 23.99 -13.42
N ALA A 142 -14.80 25.21 -13.30
CA ALA A 142 -15.15 26.31 -14.17
C ALA A 142 -14.61 26.16 -15.60
N ILE A 143 -13.41 25.59 -15.77
CA ILE A 143 -12.80 25.41 -17.08
C ILE A 143 -13.25 24.12 -17.78
N SER A 144 -13.69 23.10 -17.03
CA SER A 144 -14.05 21.79 -17.58
C SER A 144 -15.15 21.81 -18.66
N PRO A 145 -16.13 22.72 -18.71
CA PRO A 145 -17.09 22.79 -19.81
C PRO A 145 -16.50 23.37 -21.10
N HIS A 146 -15.25 23.81 -21.10
CA HIS A 146 -14.61 24.54 -22.19
C HIS A 146 -13.36 23.79 -22.68
N HIS A 147 -13.02 23.95 -23.96
CA HIS A 147 -11.76 23.40 -24.49
C HIS A 147 -10.60 24.36 -24.16
N PRO A 148 -9.68 24.02 -23.25
CA PRO A 148 -8.59 24.91 -22.88
C PRO A 148 -7.59 25.09 -24.04
N PRO A 149 -6.88 26.23 -24.11
CA PRO A 149 -5.82 26.43 -25.08
C PRO A 149 -4.62 25.51 -24.76
N ALA A 150 -3.92 25.04 -25.80
CA ALA A 150 -2.75 24.13 -25.66
C ALA A 150 -1.67 24.67 -24.71
N ALA A 151 -1.47 25.99 -24.66
CA ALA A 151 -0.52 26.64 -23.76
C ALA A 151 -0.82 26.42 -22.26
N LEU A 152 -2.03 25.99 -21.89
CA LEU A 152 -2.43 25.71 -20.52
C LEU A 152 -2.11 24.26 -20.08
N GLU A 153 -1.79 23.36 -21.01
CA GLU A 153 -1.53 21.92 -20.75
C GLU A 153 -0.59 21.69 -19.56
N PRO A 154 0.59 22.35 -19.44
CA PRO A 154 1.52 22.02 -18.36
C PRO A 154 0.98 22.38 -16.98
N ALA A 155 0.26 23.50 -16.88
CA ALA A 155 -0.33 23.97 -15.63
C ALA A 155 -1.55 23.12 -15.24
N LEU A 156 -2.40 22.77 -16.22
CA LEU A 156 -3.55 21.89 -16.04
C LEU A 156 -3.11 20.49 -15.60
N THR A 157 -2.14 19.89 -16.29
CA THR A 157 -1.58 18.59 -15.93
C THR A 157 -0.96 18.62 -14.55
N SER A 158 -0.22 19.67 -14.20
CA SER A 158 0.38 19.82 -12.87
C SER A 158 -0.69 19.93 -11.78
N ALA A 159 -1.80 20.63 -12.04
CA ALA A 159 -2.93 20.74 -11.12
C ALA A 159 -3.66 19.39 -10.97
N LEU A 160 -3.92 18.69 -12.06
CA LEU A 160 -4.54 17.37 -12.04
C LEU A 160 -3.65 16.33 -11.33
N SER A 161 -2.33 16.34 -11.58
CA SER A 161 -1.37 15.51 -10.86
C SER A 161 -1.33 15.86 -9.37
N CYS A 162 -1.39 17.15 -9.02
CA CYS A 162 -1.48 17.61 -7.62
C CYS A 162 -2.75 17.08 -6.93
N LEU A 163 -3.92 17.22 -7.57
CA LEU A 163 -5.17 16.70 -7.04
C LEU A 163 -5.18 15.18 -6.97
N ALA A 164 -4.75 14.48 -8.03
CA ALA A 164 -4.65 13.03 -8.03
C ALA A 164 -3.68 12.53 -6.94
N GLN A 165 -2.64 13.28 -6.61
CA GLN A 165 -1.72 12.93 -5.52
C GLN A 165 -2.35 13.11 -4.14
N PHE A 166 -3.03 14.24 -3.89
CA PHE A 166 -3.44 14.63 -2.53
C PHE A 166 -4.92 14.43 -2.18
N GLU A 167 -5.83 14.53 -3.16
CA GLU A 167 -7.27 14.31 -3.00
C GLU A 167 -7.81 13.52 -4.20
N PRO A 168 -7.47 12.22 -4.31
CA PRO A 168 -7.96 11.41 -5.40
C PRO A 168 -9.47 11.15 -5.27
N ASP A 169 -10.29 11.65 -6.22
CA ASP A 169 -11.71 11.29 -6.32
C ASP A 169 -12.22 11.07 -7.77
N ALA A 170 -13.50 10.70 -7.89
CA ALA A 170 -14.15 10.45 -9.18
C ALA A 170 -14.21 11.68 -10.10
N GLN A 171 -14.29 12.89 -9.53
CA GLN A 171 -14.32 14.13 -10.31
C GLN A 171 -12.95 14.39 -10.96
N VAL A 172 -11.87 14.20 -10.20
CA VAL A 172 -10.48 14.27 -10.69
C VAL A 172 -10.25 13.23 -11.79
N ALA A 173 -10.79 12.01 -11.63
CA ALA A 173 -10.75 10.98 -12.67
C ALA A 173 -11.44 11.44 -13.97
N GLY A 174 -12.63 12.05 -13.84
CA GLY A 174 -13.38 12.62 -14.97
C GLY A 174 -12.58 13.70 -15.69
N TRP A 175 -11.95 14.61 -14.94
CA TRP A 175 -11.09 15.63 -15.53
C TRP A 175 -9.81 15.08 -16.16
N LEU A 176 -9.20 14.03 -15.59
CA LEU A 176 -8.06 13.35 -16.19
C LEU A 176 -8.45 12.69 -17.53
N ALA A 177 -9.61 12.04 -17.57
CA ALA A 177 -10.16 11.48 -18.81
C ALA A 177 -10.39 12.58 -19.85
N GLN A 178 -11.06 13.66 -19.45
CA GLN A 178 -11.33 14.82 -20.31
C GLN A 178 -10.04 15.49 -20.80
N ALA A 179 -9.02 15.60 -19.94
CA ALA A 179 -7.72 16.15 -20.32
C ALA A 179 -7.02 15.32 -21.39
N SER A 180 -7.30 14.01 -21.50
CA SER A 180 -6.76 13.19 -22.59
C SER A 180 -7.40 13.52 -23.93
N GLU A 181 -8.65 13.99 -23.92
CA GLU A 181 -9.35 14.45 -25.12
C GLU A 181 -8.83 15.83 -25.56
N TRP A 182 -8.56 16.73 -24.61
CA TRP A 182 -8.00 18.05 -24.91
C TRP A 182 -6.54 18.00 -25.37
N PHE A 183 -5.73 17.14 -24.75
CA PHE A 183 -4.29 17.06 -24.95
C PHE A 183 -3.89 15.68 -25.47
N VAL A 184 -4.38 15.35 -26.65
CA VAL A 184 -4.16 14.05 -27.30
C VAL A 184 -2.67 13.73 -27.39
N GLY A 185 -2.27 12.57 -26.84
CA GLY A 185 -0.89 12.09 -26.86
C GLY A 185 0.04 12.69 -25.79
N SER A 186 -0.49 13.52 -24.87
CA SER A 186 0.29 14.06 -23.75
C SER A 186 0.73 12.95 -22.80
N ALA A 187 2.05 12.68 -22.74
CA ALA A 187 2.62 11.65 -21.88
C ALA A 187 2.32 11.89 -20.39
N PRO A 188 2.42 13.13 -19.87
CA PRO A 188 2.05 13.43 -18.49
C PRO A 188 0.59 13.11 -18.16
N VAL A 189 -0.36 13.45 -19.03
CA VAL A 189 -1.79 13.19 -18.80
C VAL A 189 -2.09 11.69 -18.79
N LEU A 190 -1.57 10.97 -19.80
CA LEU A 190 -1.76 9.52 -19.92
C LEU A 190 -1.13 8.76 -18.75
N LEU A 191 0.06 9.17 -18.28
CA LEU A 191 0.70 8.57 -17.12
C LEU A 191 -0.10 8.78 -15.83
N GLU A 192 -0.68 9.96 -15.61
CA GLU A 192 -1.52 10.19 -14.43
C GLU A 192 -2.83 9.41 -14.50
N ARG A 193 -3.41 9.23 -15.69
CA ARG A 193 -4.54 8.30 -15.88
C ARG A 193 -4.18 6.86 -15.58
N ALA A 194 -3.01 6.40 -16.02
CA ALA A 194 -2.55 5.05 -15.74
C ALA A 194 -2.39 4.85 -14.22
N ARG A 195 -1.78 5.81 -13.53
CA ARG A 195 -1.67 5.79 -12.06
C ARG A 195 -3.02 5.76 -11.37
N TRP A 196 -3.97 6.53 -11.86
CA TRP A 196 -5.33 6.55 -11.37
C TRP A 196 -6.01 5.18 -11.52
N SER A 197 -5.97 4.64 -12.74
CA SER A 197 -6.51 3.32 -13.11
C SER A 197 -5.93 2.21 -12.20
N GLN A 198 -4.60 2.19 -12.01
CA GLN A 198 -3.95 1.25 -11.10
C GLN A 198 -4.46 1.37 -9.65
N ARG A 199 -4.65 2.58 -9.12
CA ARG A 199 -5.13 2.78 -7.74
C ARG A 199 -6.57 2.32 -7.54
N LYS A 200 -7.39 2.37 -8.59
CA LYS A 200 -8.75 1.82 -8.57
C LYS A 200 -8.79 0.29 -8.60
N GLY A 201 -7.64 -0.36 -8.82
CA GLY A 201 -7.59 -1.81 -9.06
C GLY A 201 -8.19 -2.21 -10.40
N GLU A 202 -8.20 -1.30 -11.39
CA GLU A 202 -8.58 -1.61 -12.78
C GLU A 202 -7.64 -2.67 -13.38
N ALA A 203 -8.10 -3.37 -14.43
CA ALA A 203 -7.36 -4.50 -14.96
C ALA A 203 -5.99 -4.05 -15.52
N PRO A 204 -4.90 -4.83 -15.34
CA PRO A 204 -3.57 -4.45 -15.84
C PRO A 204 -3.55 -4.06 -17.32
N SER A 205 -4.36 -4.71 -18.15
CA SER A 205 -4.53 -4.38 -19.58
C SER A 205 -5.03 -2.96 -19.83
N GLU A 206 -5.92 -2.44 -18.98
CA GLU A 206 -6.47 -1.09 -19.10
C GLU A 206 -5.41 -0.04 -18.74
N VAL A 207 -4.65 -0.30 -17.67
CA VAL A 207 -3.50 0.53 -17.26
C VAL A 207 -2.43 0.54 -18.36
N MET A 208 -2.13 -0.63 -18.94
CA MET A 208 -1.14 -0.79 -20.01
C MET A 208 -1.53 -0.04 -21.28
N ALA A 209 -2.80 -0.09 -21.68
CA ALA A 209 -3.30 0.61 -22.86
C ALA A 209 -3.05 2.13 -22.78
N LEU A 210 -3.22 2.73 -21.59
CA LEU A 210 -2.95 4.16 -21.36
C LEU A 210 -1.46 4.50 -21.52
N VAL A 211 -0.57 3.64 -21.00
CA VAL A 211 0.88 3.83 -21.11
C VAL A 211 1.38 3.58 -22.53
N ASP A 212 0.78 2.62 -23.24
CA ASP A 212 1.12 2.26 -24.61
C ASP A 212 0.75 3.34 -25.63
N ALA A 213 -0.25 4.17 -25.33
CA ALA A 213 -0.64 5.31 -26.14
C ALA A 213 0.42 6.45 -26.17
N ILE A 214 1.44 6.40 -25.30
CA ILE A 214 2.47 7.43 -25.22
C ILE A 214 3.51 7.24 -26.33
N ALA A 215 3.70 8.27 -27.17
CA ALA A 215 4.65 8.23 -28.27
C ALA A 215 6.12 8.17 -27.78
N PRO A 216 7.01 7.35 -28.40
CA PRO A 216 8.42 7.24 -28.01
C PRO A 216 9.22 8.55 -28.04
N GLY A 217 8.83 9.49 -28.91
CA GLY A 217 9.48 10.81 -29.03
C GLY A 217 9.10 11.82 -27.94
N HIS A 218 8.13 11.50 -27.08
CA HIS A 218 7.70 12.40 -26.02
C HIS A 218 8.66 12.37 -24.83
N SER A 219 9.00 13.55 -24.29
CA SER A 219 9.88 13.73 -23.12
C SER A 219 9.53 12.91 -21.87
N GLY A 220 8.26 12.53 -21.68
CA GLY A 220 7.80 11.74 -20.52
C GLY A 220 7.78 10.23 -20.74
N TYR A 221 8.11 9.76 -21.95
CA TYR A 221 7.96 8.35 -22.34
C TYR A 221 8.74 7.40 -21.44
N ARG A 222 10.06 7.62 -21.23
CA ARG A 222 10.89 6.74 -20.38
C ARG A 222 10.33 6.60 -18.97
N ARG A 223 9.86 7.70 -18.39
CA ARG A 223 9.30 7.71 -17.03
C ARG A 223 8.03 6.86 -16.94
N ALA A 224 7.18 6.91 -17.96
CA ALA A 224 5.97 6.09 -18.01
C ALA A 224 6.30 4.60 -18.19
N MET A 225 7.28 4.27 -19.06
CA MET A 225 7.72 2.89 -19.26
C MET A 225 8.27 2.27 -17.97
N LEU A 226 9.14 2.98 -17.24
CA LEU A 226 9.71 2.46 -15.98
C LEU A 226 8.64 2.27 -14.89
N TRP A 227 7.72 3.22 -14.76
CA TRP A 227 6.65 3.12 -13.79
C TRP A 227 5.76 1.89 -14.05
N MET A 228 5.45 1.61 -15.32
CA MET A 228 4.69 0.43 -15.71
C MET A 228 5.50 -0.86 -15.51
N ALA A 229 6.79 -0.86 -15.88
CA ALA A 229 7.67 -2.00 -15.69
C ALA A 229 7.77 -2.44 -14.22
N ASP A 230 8.00 -1.49 -13.31
CA ASP A 230 8.04 -1.75 -11.87
C ASP A 230 6.70 -2.28 -11.36
N SER A 231 5.58 -1.68 -11.80
CA SER A 231 4.24 -2.11 -11.42
C SER A 231 3.96 -3.56 -11.80
N LEU A 232 4.29 -3.95 -13.04
CA LEU A 232 4.10 -5.29 -13.56
C LEU A 232 5.06 -6.30 -12.93
N PHE A 233 6.30 -5.89 -12.65
CA PHE A 233 7.28 -6.71 -11.95
C PHE A 233 6.75 -7.16 -10.57
N PHE A 234 6.24 -6.21 -9.77
CA PHE A 234 5.69 -6.53 -8.46
C PHE A 234 4.34 -7.28 -8.53
N ALA A 235 3.58 -7.08 -9.60
CA ALA A 235 2.37 -7.86 -9.88
C ALA A 235 2.66 -9.27 -10.42
N GLY A 236 3.93 -9.63 -10.65
CA GLY A 236 4.32 -10.93 -11.19
C GLY A 236 4.03 -11.11 -12.68
N GLN A 237 3.83 -10.03 -13.45
CA GLN A 237 3.59 -10.07 -14.90
C GLN A 237 4.91 -9.94 -15.68
N ALA A 238 5.67 -11.04 -15.73
CA ALA A 238 7.08 -11.02 -16.14
C ALA A 238 7.31 -10.58 -17.61
N GLN A 239 6.57 -11.12 -18.56
CA GLN A 239 6.75 -10.83 -19.99
C GLN A 239 6.45 -9.36 -20.29
N ASP A 240 5.36 -8.83 -19.74
CA ASP A 240 5.01 -7.43 -19.91
C ASP A 240 5.99 -6.51 -19.18
N ALA A 241 6.38 -6.83 -17.93
CA ALA A 241 7.37 -6.07 -17.19
C ALA A 241 8.71 -5.94 -17.97
N GLU A 242 9.19 -7.03 -18.55
CA GLU A 242 10.41 -7.05 -19.37
C GLU A 242 10.24 -6.13 -20.59
N ARG A 243 9.14 -6.29 -21.33
CA ARG A 243 8.83 -5.45 -22.50
C ARG A 243 8.89 -3.95 -22.17
N TYR A 244 8.38 -3.53 -21.01
CA TYR A 244 8.44 -2.13 -20.59
C TYR A 244 9.84 -1.68 -20.15
N TYR A 245 10.61 -2.51 -19.43
CA TYR A 245 12.01 -2.18 -19.13
C TYR A 245 12.85 -2.03 -20.42
N GLN A 246 12.63 -2.88 -21.42
CA GLN A 246 13.35 -2.82 -22.70
C GLN A 246 13.04 -1.49 -23.42
N ARG A 247 11.76 -1.10 -23.47
CA ARG A 247 11.32 0.19 -24.03
C ARG A 247 11.92 1.38 -23.29
N ALA A 248 12.08 1.31 -21.98
CA ALA A 248 12.76 2.36 -21.20
C ALA A 248 14.26 2.44 -21.51
N GLY A 249 14.91 1.28 -21.63
CA GLY A 249 16.34 1.14 -21.93
C GLY A 249 16.73 1.70 -23.30
N GLN A 250 15.83 1.63 -24.29
CA GLN A 250 16.03 2.22 -25.62
C GLN A 250 16.18 3.75 -25.60
N VAL A 251 15.60 4.43 -24.61
CA VAL A 251 15.72 5.90 -24.45
C VAL A 251 17.01 6.27 -23.73
N ARG A 252 17.31 5.55 -22.65
CA ARG A 252 18.51 5.73 -21.82
C ARG A 252 18.77 4.44 -21.05
N SER A 253 20.05 4.06 -20.95
CA SER A 253 20.52 2.89 -20.20
C SER A 253 19.86 2.75 -18.83
N LEU A 254 19.55 1.50 -18.47
CA LEU A 254 18.96 1.15 -17.18
C LEU A 254 19.96 1.36 -16.04
N THR A 255 19.48 1.77 -14.87
CA THR A 255 20.27 1.87 -13.63
C THR A 255 20.57 0.48 -13.05
N GLY A 256 21.46 0.36 -12.05
CA GLY A 256 21.82 -0.94 -11.46
C GLY A 256 20.62 -1.71 -10.89
N SER A 257 19.66 -1.02 -10.27
CA SER A 257 18.43 -1.65 -9.76
C SER A 257 17.46 -2.05 -10.88
N GLU A 258 17.34 -1.24 -11.94
CA GLU A 258 16.53 -1.55 -13.13
C GLU A 258 17.13 -2.75 -13.89
N GLN A 259 18.45 -2.82 -14.01
CA GLN A 259 19.17 -3.95 -14.62
C GLN A 259 19.00 -5.24 -13.82
N ALA A 260 19.07 -5.19 -12.49
CA ALA A 260 18.84 -6.36 -11.65
C ALA A 260 17.42 -6.92 -11.81
N ARG A 261 16.40 -6.05 -11.85
CA ARG A 261 15.01 -6.48 -12.12
C ARG A 261 14.84 -7.05 -13.52
N MET A 262 15.46 -6.43 -14.52
CA MET A 262 15.47 -6.97 -15.88
C MET A 262 16.12 -8.37 -15.94
N ALA A 263 17.28 -8.54 -15.30
CA ALA A 263 17.97 -9.81 -15.21
C ALA A 263 17.11 -10.88 -14.53
N HIS A 264 16.31 -10.52 -13.51
CA HIS A 264 15.34 -11.44 -12.88
C HIS A 264 14.38 -12.05 -13.89
N LEU A 265 13.80 -11.19 -14.73
CA LEU A 265 12.78 -11.56 -15.69
C LEU A 265 13.37 -12.41 -16.81
N GLN A 266 14.58 -12.05 -17.25
CA GLN A 266 15.31 -12.74 -18.31
C GLN A 266 15.86 -14.09 -17.87
N MET A 267 16.32 -14.22 -16.62
CA MET A 267 16.85 -15.48 -16.08
C MET A 267 15.82 -16.62 -16.08
N ARG A 268 14.52 -16.29 -15.99
CA ARG A 268 13.43 -17.27 -16.11
C ARG A 268 13.10 -17.66 -17.55
N GLN A 269 13.38 -16.77 -18.50
CA GLN A 269 13.06 -16.96 -19.92
C GLN A 269 14.24 -17.51 -20.72
N SER A 270 15.46 -17.38 -20.20
CA SER A 270 16.66 -17.91 -20.84
C SER A 270 16.90 -19.36 -20.42
N THR A 271 17.27 -20.18 -21.40
CA THR A 271 17.97 -21.46 -21.17
C THR A 271 19.35 -21.26 -20.52
N SER A 272 19.80 -20.01 -20.30
CA SER A 272 21.08 -19.64 -19.69
C SER A 272 21.02 -19.45 -18.17
N ALA A 273 19.93 -19.84 -17.50
CA ALA A 273 19.89 -19.91 -16.04
C ALA A 273 21.04 -20.75 -15.48
N GLN A 274 21.50 -21.74 -16.25
CA GLN A 274 22.69 -22.54 -15.96
C GLN A 274 24.00 -21.71 -16.03
N ASP A 275 24.17 -20.87 -17.05
CA ASP A 275 25.38 -20.04 -17.23
C ASP A 275 25.56 -18.98 -16.12
N ALA A 276 24.45 -18.47 -15.55
CA ALA A 276 24.49 -17.55 -14.42
C ALA A 276 24.77 -18.26 -13.07
N LEU A 277 24.46 -19.56 -12.97
CA LEU A 277 24.78 -20.40 -11.81
C LEU A 277 26.23 -20.90 -11.83
N ASP A 278 26.82 -21.02 -13.02
CA ASP A 278 28.20 -21.49 -13.25
C ASP A 278 29.26 -20.36 -13.16
N ALA A 279 28.84 -19.10 -12.98
CA ALA A 279 29.75 -17.99 -12.73
C ALA A 279 30.38 -18.13 -11.32
N PRO A 280 31.72 -18.27 -11.19
CA PRO A 280 32.34 -18.46 -9.89
C PRO A 280 32.19 -17.20 -9.03
N GLY A 281 31.58 -17.37 -7.86
CA GLY A 281 31.84 -16.56 -6.67
C GLY A 281 31.78 -15.05 -6.85
N ALA A 282 30.68 -14.51 -7.37
CA ALA A 282 30.34 -13.14 -6.98
C ALA A 282 30.05 -13.18 -5.48
N GLU A 283 30.97 -12.66 -4.67
CA GLU A 283 30.68 -12.35 -3.27
C GLU A 283 29.35 -11.59 -3.24
N VAL A 284 28.38 -12.13 -2.50
CA VAL A 284 27.14 -11.43 -2.21
C VAL A 284 27.54 -10.11 -1.60
N SER A 285 27.31 -9.02 -2.33
CA SER A 285 27.65 -7.70 -1.85
C SER A 285 26.83 -7.45 -0.59
N SER A 286 27.49 -7.28 0.55
CA SER A 286 26.88 -6.80 1.80
C SER A 286 26.37 -5.36 1.69
N ASP A 287 26.44 -4.74 0.51
CA ASP A 287 25.89 -3.42 0.26
C ASP A 287 24.36 -3.46 0.35
N SER A 288 23.84 -2.88 1.44
CA SER A 288 22.43 -2.57 1.64
C SER A 288 21.78 -1.76 0.50
N GLY A 289 22.56 -1.28 -0.46
CA GLY A 289 22.18 -0.25 -1.42
C GLY A 289 22.29 1.14 -0.81
N TRP A 290 22.77 1.23 0.44
CA TRP A 290 23.08 2.47 1.12
C TRP A 290 24.54 2.89 0.89
N GLN A 291 25.45 1.93 0.72
CA GLN A 291 26.87 2.20 0.56
C GLN A 291 27.09 2.72 -0.87
N GLY A 292 27.21 4.05 -1.02
CA GLY A 292 27.31 4.72 -2.32
C GLY A 292 26.10 5.60 -2.65
N VAL A 293 25.11 5.69 -1.76
CA VAL A 293 24.09 6.73 -1.83
C VAL A 293 24.76 8.08 -1.64
N ASP A 294 24.51 9.01 -2.57
CA ASP A 294 24.90 10.40 -2.39
C ASP A 294 24.06 11.04 -1.29
N THR A 295 24.60 11.03 -0.07
CA THR A 295 24.01 11.67 1.10
C THR A 295 24.26 13.17 1.14
N GLY A 296 25.06 13.72 0.20
CA GLY A 296 25.44 15.12 0.15
C GLY A 296 25.91 15.68 1.50
N VAL A 297 25.29 16.79 1.91
CA VAL A 297 25.59 17.47 3.18
C VAL A 297 25.26 16.65 4.44
N LEU A 298 24.50 15.55 4.32
CA LEU A 298 24.08 14.69 5.43
C LEU A 298 25.03 13.51 5.66
N SER A 299 26.15 13.43 4.93
CA SER A 299 27.11 12.33 5.00
C SER A 299 27.60 12.04 6.42
N GLU A 300 27.96 13.07 7.19
CA GLU A 300 28.41 12.90 8.58
C GLU A 300 27.28 12.42 9.51
N ALA A 301 26.08 12.99 9.38
CA ALA A 301 24.91 12.61 10.17
C ALA A 301 24.48 11.15 9.91
N LEU A 302 24.55 10.71 8.67
CA LEU A 302 24.10 9.38 8.24
C LEU A 302 25.22 8.33 8.17
N ALA A 303 26.43 8.69 8.61
CA ALA A 303 27.62 7.84 8.52
C ALA A 303 27.43 6.46 9.17
N LEU A 304 26.66 6.39 10.25
CA LEU A 304 26.41 5.14 10.98
C LEU A 304 25.19 4.36 10.44
N VAL A 305 24.32 4.93 9.62
CA VAL A 305 23.10 4.24 9.15
C VAL A 305 23.47 3.01 8.33
N GLY A 306 24.45 3.13 7.43
CA GLY A 306 24.91 2.02 6.61
C GLY A 306 25.49 0.84 7.40
N SER A 307 25.93 1.07 8.65
CA SER A 307 26.63 0.07 9.46
C SER A 307 25.73 -1.02 10.03
N TRP A 308 24.43 -0.74 10.20
CA TRP A 308 23.44 -1.73 10.63
C TRP A 308 22.39 -2.02 9.55
N LEU A 309 22.16 -1.09 8.61
CA LEU A 309 21.17 -1.28 7.54
C LEU A 309 21.52 -2.42 6.58
N GLY A 310 22.81 -2.77 6.48
CA GLY A 310 23.30 -3.93 5.70
C GLY A 310 23.37 -5.24 6.47
N ALA A 311 23.03 -5.26 7.76
CA ALA A 311 23.08 -6.47 8.54
C ALA A 311 22.01 -7.46 8.06
N GLU A 312 22.37 -8.74 7.98
CA GLU A 312 21.37 -9.80 7.87
C GLU A 312 20.92 -10.16 9.28
N PRO A 313 19.60 -10.18 9.56
CA PRO A 313 19.10 -10.50 10.88
C PRO A 313 19.13 -12.02 11.04
N VAL A 314 20.30 -12.62 11.18
CA VAL A 314 20.48 -14.08 11.34
C VAL A 314 20.28 -14.46 12.81
N ARG A 315 19.77 -15.67 13.07
CA ARG A 315 19.64 -16.30 14.39
C ARG A 315 21.01 -16.67 14.98
N ASN A 316 21.86 -15.68 15.22
CA ASN A 316 23.09 -15.79 16.01
C ASN A 316 23.07 -14.72 17.12
N SER A 317 22.93 -15.17 18.36
CA SER A 317 22.61 -14.34 19.52
C SER A 317 23.74 -13.41 19.99
N ALA A 318 24.95 -13.51 19.45
CA ALA A 318 26.07 -12.63 19.85
C ALA A 318 26.02 -11.24 19.20
N ALA A 319 25.41 -11.11 18.01
CA ALA A 319 25.38 -9.86 17.25
C ALA A 319 24.11 -9.01 17.49
N ARG A 320 23.05 -9.60 18.04
CA ARG A 320 21.74 -8.94 18.19
C ARG A 320 21.81 -7.64 18.99
N ALA A 321 22.26 -7.71 20.25
CA ALA A 321 22.38 -6.53 21.11
C ALA A 321 23.40 -5.50 20.56
N ALA A 322 24.42 -5.97 19.84
CA ALA A 322 25.41 -5.10 19.22
C ALA A 322 24.79 -4.30 18.05
N LEU A 323 23.96 -4.93 17.22
CA LEU A 323 23.27 -4.32 16.09
C LEU A 323 22.14 -3.39 16.55
N GLU A 324 21.30 -3.83 17.49
CA GLU A 324 20.26 -2.98 18.10
C GLU A 324 20.91 -1.74 18.74
N GLY A 325 21.96 -1.94 19.55
CA GLY A 325 22.71 -0.83 20.14
C GLY A 325 23.42 0.05 19.11
N LEU A 326 23.84 -0.48 17.95
CA LEU A 326 24.41 0.30 16.86
C LEU A 326 23.36 1.18 16.18
N ALA A 327 22.15 0.65 15.97
CA ALA A 327 21.03 1.40 15.42
C ALA A 327 20.55 2.51 16.36
N GLU A 328 20.55 2.26 17.68
CA GLU A 328 20.28 3.30 18.68
C GLU A 328 21.36 4.40 18.67
N ARG A 329 22.65 4.01 18.66
CA ARG A 329 23.76 4.96 18.58
C ARG A 329 23.74 5.75 17.27
N SER A 330 23.34 5.15 16.15
CA SER A 330 23.22 5.88 14.89
C SER A 330 22.12 6.92 14.93
N LEU A 331 21.00 6.65 15.61
CA LEU A 331 19.94 7.63 15.80
C LEU A 331 20.43 8.82 16.64
N ALA A 332 21.15 8.54 17.74
CA ALA A 332 21.77 9.58 18.57
C ALA A 332 22.80 10.41 17.78
N HIS A 333 23.62 9.74 16.96
CA HIS A 333 24.61 10.38 16.07
C HIS A 333 23.94 11.26 15.01
N CYS A 334 22.85 10.80 14.40
CA CYS A 334 22.07 11.60 13.46
C CYS A 334 21.60 12.91 14.10
N ARG A 335 21.20 12.89 15.38
CA ARG A 335 20.75 14.10 16.11
C ARG A 335 21.90 15.07 16.37
N THR A 336 23.07 14.56 16.77
CA THR A 336 24.20 15.41 17.18
C THR A 336 24.98 15.97 16.00
N GLN A 337 25.08 15.22 14.91
CA GLN A 337 25.80 15.62 13.70
C GLN A 337 24.89 16.19 12.61
N TRP A 338 23.61 16.44 12.91
CA TRP A 338 22.72 17.05 11.93
C TRP A 338 23.25 18.44 11.55
N PRO A 339 23.56 18.69 10.26
CA PRO A 339 24.05 20.00 9.83
C PRO A 339 22.96 21.06 10.01
N ASN A 340 23.36 22.33 9.95
CA ASN A 340 22.41 23.45 10.06
C ASN A 340 21.24 23.25 9.07
N GLN A 341 20.00 23.37 9.55
CA GLN A 341 18.81 23.08 8.74
C GLN A 341 18.74 23.91 7.44
N GLU A 342 19.30 25.13 7.44
CA GLU A 342 19.33 25.99 6.24
C GLU A 342 20.18 25.42 5.09
N THR A 343 21.13 24.53 5.39
CA THR A 343 22.00 23.90 4.39
C THR A 343 21.45 22.57 3.89
N VAL A 344 20.40 22.02 4.52
CA VAL A 344 19.83 20.69 4.21
C VAL A 344 18.73 20.80 3.15
N PRO A 345 18.93 20.25 1.93
CA PRO A 345 17.89 20.19 0.93
C PRO A 345 16.78 19.19 1.36
N VAL A 346 15.54 19.66 1.49
CA VAL A 346 14.42 18.81 1.95
C VAL A 346 14.07 17.73 0.91
N ASP A 347 14.32 18.00 -0.38
CA ASP A 347 14.18 17.01 -1.45
C ASP A 347 15.20 15.87 -1.33
N LEU A 348 16.43 16.17 -0.92
CA LEU A 348 17.42 15.16 -0.59
C LEU A 348 16.95 14.32 0.61
N VAL A 349 16.47 14.95 1.68
CA VAL A 349 15.94 14.24 2.86
C VAL A 349 14.75 13.34 2.48
N LEU A 350 13.81 13.84 1.67
CA LEU A 350 12.68 13.04 1.19
C LEU A 350 13.14 11.85 0.35
N GLN A 351 14.14 12.03 -0.52
CA GLN A 351 14.72 10.95 -1.30
C GLN A 351 15.37 9.89 -0.40
N LEU A 352 16.17 10.31 0.58
CA LEU A 352 16.84 9.42 1.52
C LEU A 352 15.86 8.71 2.46
N ALA A 353 14.82 9.40 2.94
CA ALA A 353 13.76 8.81 3.76
C ALA A 353 13.00 7.73 3.00
N ARG A 354 12.62 8.00 1.74
CA ARG A 354 11.97 7.00 0.87
C ARG A 354 12.87 5.81 0.61
N LEU A 355 14.16 6.06 0.32
CA LEU A 355 15.12 5.00 0.08
C LEU A 355 15.34 4.14 1.33
N LEU A 356 15.50 4.76 2.50
CA LEU A 356 15.67 4.07 3.77
C LEU A 356 14.47 3.20 4.11
N GLN A 357 13.26 3.75 3.99
CA GLN A 357 12.02 3.00 4.18
C GLN A 357 11.95 1.83 3.21
N GLN A 358 12.22 2.07 1.92
CA GLN A 358 12.15 1.03 0.89
C GLN A 358 13.14 -0.11 1.18
N ILE A 359 14.39 0.21 1.55
CA ILE A 359 15.39 -0.79 1.96
C ILE A 359 14.88 -1.57 3.18
N SER A 360 14.35 -0.85 4.18
CA SER A 360 13.81 -1.45 5.40
C SER A 360 12.64 -2.39 5.12
N GLU A 361 11.68 -1.99 4.29
CA GLU A 361 10.53 -2.82 3.91
C GLU A 361 10.96 -4.09 3.15
N GLN A 362 11.92 -3.95 2.23
CA GLN A 362 12.45 -5.06 1.44
C GLN A 362 13.23 -6.07 2.30
N ARG A 363 14.02 -5.60 3.27
CA ARG A 363 14.90 -6.45 4.09
C ARG A 363 14.25 -6.94 5.38
N TYR A 364 13.53 -6.07 6.07
CA TYR A 364 13.09 -6.26 7.45
C TYR A 364 11.56 -6.21 7.61
N GLY A 365 10.85 -5.49 6.74
CA GLY A 365 9.39 -5.32 6.85
C GLY A 365 8.65 -6.65 6.90
N HIS A 366 8.97 -7.56 5.98
CA HIS A 366 8.35 -8.88 6.00
C HIS A 366 8.71 -9.71 7.25
N LEU A 367 9.90 -9.54 7.81
CA LEU A 367 10.27 -10.22 9.06
C LEU A 367 9.45 -9.70 10.24
N ALA A 368 9.27 -8.38 10.32
CA ALA A 368 8.43 -7.73 11.32
C ALA A 368 6.96 -8.19 11.22
N GLU A 369 6.45 -8.27 10.00
CA GLU A 369 5.12 -8.80 9.70
C GLU A 369 4.96 -10.24 10.17
N ILE A 370 5.94 -11.10 9.90
CA ILE A 370 5.82 -12.49 10.33
C ILE A 370 5.97 -12.61 11.85
N GLU A 371 6.81 -11.80 12.50
CA GLU A 371 6.89 -11.75 13.98
C GLU A 371 5.52 -11.39 14.59
N ALA A 372 4.82 -10.42 14.02
CA ALA A 372 3.48 -10.03 14.46
C ALA A 372 2.39 -11.07 14.12
N ALA A 373 2.60 -11.91 13.11
CA ALA A 373 1.58 -12.80 12.56
C ALA A 373 1.46 -14.15 13.28
N PHE A 374 2.40 -14.57 14.12
CA PHE A 374 2.37 -15.88 14.76
C PHE A 374 2.38 -15.75 16.29
N PRO A 375 1.42 -16.38 17.01
CA PRO A 375 1.31 -16.26 18.46
C PRO A 375 2.33 -17.11 19.23
N TYR A 376 3.34 -17.66 18.55
CA TYR A 376 4.36 -18.55 19.12
C TYR A 376 5.73 -18.29 18.50
N HIS A 377 6.77 -18.55 19.29
CA HIS A 377 8.15 -18.38 18.84
C HIS A 377 8.52 -19.44 17.79
N ARG A 378 8.95 -18.98 16.61
CA ARG A 378 9.48 -19.86 15.56
C ARG A 378 10.96 -20.10 15.79
N GLY A 379 11.36 -21.36 16.00
CA GLY A 379 12.76 -21.75 16.17
C GLY A 379 13.59 -21.71 14.88
N ALA A 380 14.89 -22.01 14.98
CA ALA A 380 15.84 -22.01 13.86
C ALA A 380 15.46 -22.97 12.72
N ALA A 381 14.62 -23.98 13.00
CA ALA A 381 14.04 -24.87 12.00
C ALA A 381 13.26 -24.13 10.89
N TYR A 382 12.72 -22.94 11.21
CA TYR A 382 11.87 -22.13 10.32
C TYR A 382 12.64 -21.06 9.55
N GLY A 383 13.96 -21.27 9.40
CA GLY A 383 14.84 -20.37 8.66
C GLY A 383 15.94 -19.77 9.51
N GLU A 384 17.01 -19.39 8.83
CA GLU A 384 18.20 -18.83 9.46
C GLU A 384 17.99 -17.38 9.94
N LEU A 385 17.03 -16.64 9.39
CA LEU A 385 16.74 -15.26 9.81
C LEU A 385 15.86 -15.21 11.08
N ASP A 386 16.19 -14.26 11.97
CA ASP A 386 15.53 -13.88 13.21
C ASP A 386 14.47 -12.78 12.93
N PRO A 387 13.18 -13.14 12.96
CA PRO A 387 12.09 -12.20 12.69
C PRO A 387 12.01 -11.08 13.72
N ALA A 388 12.33 -11.36 14.98
CA ALA A 388 12.28 -10.39 16.06
C ALA A 388 13.40 -9.36 15.92
N LEU A 389 14.62 -9.78 15.57
CA LEU A 389 15.69 -8.82 15.20
C LEU A 389 15.32 -8.03 13.95
N GLY A 390 14.73 -8.68 12.94
CA GLY A 390 14.19 -7.98 11.77
C GLY A 390 13.19 -6.89 12.16
N ALA A 391 12.25 -7.18 13.08
CA ALA A 391 11.31 -6.20 13.62
C ALA A 391 12.02 -5.02 14.30
N SER A 392 13.02 -5.28 15.15
CA SER A 392 13.83 -4.24 15.79
C SER A 392 14.53 -3.33 14.77
N LEU A 393 15.16 -3.92 13.74
CA LEU A 393 15.85 -3.14 12.69
C LEU A 393 14.87 -2.38 11.79
N HIS A 394 13.68 -2.94 11.54
CA HIS A 394 12.61 -2.24 10.82
C HIS A 394 12.17 -1.00 11.59
N GLN A 395 11.87 -1.14 12.90
CA GLN A 395 11.52 -0.03 13.78
C GLN A 395 12.65 1.00 13.86
N ALA A 396 13.92 0.57 13.95
CA ALA A 396 15.04 1.49 13.93
C ALA A 396 15.08 2.33 12.64
N ALA A 397 14.80 1.75 11.47
CA ALA A 397 14.70 2.50 10.22
C ALA A 397 13.55 3.52 10.25
N LEU A 398 12.37 3.13 10.76
CA LEU A 398 11.23 4.05 10.94
C LEU A 398 11.62 5.22 11.85
N HIS A 399 12.33 4.98 12.95
CA HIS A 399 12.80 6.04 13.84
C HIS A 399 13.75 7.01 13.12
N HIS A 400 14.64 6.53 12.25
CA HIS A 400 15.51 7.39 11.44
C HIS A 400 14.71 8.20 10.42
N VAL A 401 13.73 7.59 9.73
CA VAL A 401 12.83 8.30 8.81
C VAL A 401 12.08 9.42 9.52
N ALA A 402 11.46 9.12 10.66
CA ALA A 402 10.74 10.09 11.49
C ALA A 402 11.68 11.22 11.94
N LEU A 403 12.86 10.88 12.48
CA LEU A 403 13.82 11.86 12.98
C LEU A 403 14.32 12.79 11.86
N MET A 404 14.77 12.23 10.74
CA MET A 404 15.25 13.04 9.60
C MET A 404 14.16 13.99 9.11
N ALA A 405 12.93 13.50 9.02
CA ALA A 405 11.79 14.30 8.58
C ALA A 405 11.47 15.42 9.59
N GLN A 406 11.51 15.16 10.90
CA GLN A 406 11.34 16.18 11.93
C GLN A 406 12.44 17.24 11.86
N LEU A 407 13.71 16.82 11.85
CA LEU A 407 14.86 17.74 11.81
C LEU A 407 14.87 18.61 10.55
N ALA A 408 14.42 18.08 9.41
CA ALA A 408 14.34 18.82 8.16
C ALA A 408 13.11 19.75 8.04
N THR A 409 12.04 19.50 8.79
CA THR A 409 10.79 20.26 8.67
C THR A 409 10.57 21.30 9.77
N GLN A 410 11.18 21.14 10.94
CA GLN A 410 11.05 22.04 12.10
C GLN A 410 11.89 23.33 11.98
N THR A 411 11.97 23.95 10.79
CA THR A 411 12.81 25.15 10.58
C THR A 411 12.10 26.44 10.98
N GLY A 412 12.83 27.30 11.71
CA GLY A 412 12.39 28.66 12.03
C GLY A 412 12.48 29.66 10.85
N SER A 413 13.17 29.33 9.75
CA SER A 413 13.54 30.29 8.68
C SER A 413 13.05 29.97 7.24
N GLY A 414 12.29 28.90 7.00
CA GLY A 414 11.60 28.64 5.71
C GLY A 414 12.08 27.40 4.93
N LEU A 415 11.53 27.18 3.71
CA LEU A 415 11.93 26.06 2.83
C LEU A 415 13.29 26.39 2.20
N THR A 416 14.17 25.41 2.02
CA THR A 416 15.38 25.62 1.22
C THR A 416 15.00 25.97 -0.23
N ARG A 417 15.81 26.81 -0.91
CA ARG A 417 15.60 27.32 -2.29
C ARG A 417 15.17 26.29 -3.34
N GLN A 418 15.35 25.00 -3.07
CA GLN A 418 15.11 23.91 -4.01
C GLN A 418 13.88 23.07 -3.66
N ALA A 419 13.38 23.10 -2.43
CA ALA A 419 12.22 22.32 -2.02
C ALA A 419 10.95 23.18 -2.03
N GLY A 420 10.00 22.85 -2.90
CA GLY A 420 8.65 23.43 -2.83
C GLY A 420 7.86 22.90 -1.63
N LEU A 421 6.86 23.64 -1.17
CA LEU A 421 5.94 23.25 -0.08
C LEU A 421 5.41 21.81 -0.22
N ARG A 422 5.14 21.37 -1.46
CA ARG A 422 4.75 20.00 -1.77
C ARG A 422 5.74 18.95 -1.23
N VAL A 423 7.04 19.15 -1.45
CA VAL A 423 8.09 18.22 -0.99
C VAL A 423 8.16 18.20 0.53
N TRP A 424 7.99 19.35 1.17
CA TRP A 424 7.94 19.47 2.62
C TRP A 424 6.72 18.75 3.23
N LEU A 425 5.52 18.92 2.66
CA LEU A 425 4.32 18.21 3.09
C LEU A 425 4.42 16.70 2.86
N GLU A 426 5.06 16.29 1.77
CA GLU A 426 5.37 14.88 1.54
C GLU A 426 6.32 14.35 2.61
N LEU A 427 7.39 15.06 2.95
CA LEU A 427 8.30 14.64 4.01
C LEU A 427 7.59 14.53 5.36
N LEU A 428 6.71 15.48 5.68
CA LEU A 428 5.84 15.40 6.86
C LEU A 428 4.95 14.14 6.83
N ARG A 429 4.30 13.85 5.68
CA ARG A 429 3.48 12.63 5.51
C ARG A 429 4.31 11.36 5.77
N TRP A 430 5.52 11.27 5.22
CA TRP A 430 6.42 10.12 5.42
C TRP A 430 6.87 9.99 6.89
N GLY A 431 7.24 11.09 7.53
CA GLY A 431 7.63 11.08 8.95
C GLY A 431 6.46 10.72 9.88
N VAL A 432 5.28 11.26 9.63
CA VAL A 432 4.04 10.89 10.35
C VAL A 432 3.73 9.42 10.17
N GLN A 433 3.80 8.89 8.94
CA GLN A 433 3.57 7.47 8.68
C GLN A 433 4.58 6.59 9.43
N ALA A 434 5.85 6.98 9.48
CA ALA A 434 6.87 6.28 10.26
C ALA A 434 6.54 6.26 11.76
N LEU A 435 6.14 7.40 12.34
CA LEU A 435 5.68 7.47 13.74
C LEU A 435 4.43 6.62 14.00
N LEU A 436 3.47 6.59 13.06
CA LEU A 436 2.30 5.72 13.18
C LEU A 436 2.68 4.23 13.15
N GLY A 437 3.63 3.84 12.30
CA GLY A 437 4.18 2.48 12.26
C GLY A 437 4.96 2.08 13.53
N LEU A 438 5.46 3.07 14.27
CA LEU A 438 6.08 2.92 15.59
C LEU A 438 5.06 2.98 16.74
N GLU A 439 3.76 3.05 16.43
CA GLU A 439 2.69 3.25 17.41
C GLU A 439 2.79 4.56 18.24
N GLN A 440 3.51 5.57 17.71
CA GLN A 440 3.73 6.89 18.35
C GLN A 440 2.75 7.97 17.83
N ALA A 441 1.45 7.66 17.90
CA ALA A 441 0.42 8.51 17.31
C ALA A 441 0.23 9.88 17.99
N GLU A 442 0.56 10.02 19.27
CA GLU A 442 0.51 11.29 20.01
C GLU A 442 1.55 12.29 19.51
N GLU A 443 2.79 11.81 19.34
CA GLU A 443 3.90 12.60 18.80
C GLU A 443 3.60 13.04 17.35
N ALA A 444 3.07 12.11 16.54
CA ALA A 444 2.65 12.41 15.18
C ALA A 444 1.56 13.50 15.13
N LEU A 445 0.55 13.41 16.01
CA LEU A 445 -0.53 14.42 16.09
C LEU A 445 0.01 15.80 16.48
N ALA A 446 0.89 15.86 17.49
CA ALA A 446 1.49 17.11 17.94
C ALA A 446 2.29 17.79 16.82
N TRP A 447 3.06 17.01 16.07
CA TRP A 447 3.85 17.52 14.95
C TRP A 447 2.98 18.03 13.80
N VAL A 448 1.88 17.34 13.45
CA VAL A 448 0.93 17.83 12.44
C VAL A 448 0.30 19.17 12.85
N ARG A 449 -0.09 19.33 14.12
CA ARG A 449 -0.65 20.60 14.63
C ARG A 449 0.38 21.73 14.61
N GLN A 450 1.63 21.45 14.98
CA GLN A 450 2.72 22.42 14.85
C GLN A 450 2.91 22.85 13.38
N ALA A 451 2.84 21.91 12.43
CA ALA A 451 2.91 22.21 11.01
C ALA A 451 1.76 23.11 10.52
N GLN A 452 0.54 22.92 11.05
CA GLN A 452 -0.60 23.78 10.78
C GLN A 452 -0.37 25.23 11.26
N ASP A 453 0.18 25.41 12.46
CA ASP A 453 0.49 26.73 13.01
C ASP A 453 1.51 27.49 12.15
N VAL A 454 2.53 26.79 11.64
CA VAL A 454 3.58 27.37 10.78
C VAL A 454 3.04 27.80 9.41
N LEU A 455 2.18 26.98 8.78
CA LEU A 455 1.66 27.24 7.44
C LEU A 455 0.45 28.18 7.41
N GLY A 456 -0.25 28.32 8.53
CA GLY A 456 -1.47 29.10 8.64
C GLY A 456 -2.65 28.48 7.89
N PRO A 457 -3.75 29.22 7.70
CA PRO A 457 -5.07 28.63 7.44
C PRO A 457 -5.36 28.21 5.99
N SER A 458 -4.42 28.39 5.05
CA SER A 458 -4.67 28.18 3.61
C SER A 458 -3.69 27.21 2.95
N MET A 459 -2.40 27.32 3.24
CA MET A 459 -1.36 26.51 2.58
C MET A 459 -1.42 25.04 3.03
N GLY A 460 -1.59 24.12 2.08
CA GLY A 460 -1.57 22.67 2.35
C GLY A 460 -2.64 22.16 3.31
N ARG A 461 -3.67 22.97 3.61
CA ARG A 461 -4.65 22.68 4.68
C ARG A 461 -5.31 21.31 4.55
N SER A 462 -5.76 20.93 3.35
CA SER A 462 -6.38 19.62 3.11
C SER A 462 -5.45 18.46 3.50
N VAL A 463 -4.15 18.58 3.17
CA VAL A 463 -3.16 17.53 3.47
C VAL A 463 -2.96 17.40 4.98
N LEU A 464 -2.83 18.53 5.69
CA LEU A 464 -2.65 18.54 7.14
C LEU A 464 -3.87 18.01 7.88
N ILE A 465 -5.09 18.34 7.43
CA ILE A 465 -6.33 17.79 8.00
C ILE A 465 -6.38 16.28 7.81
N ALA A 466 -6.02 15.75 6.63
CA ALA A 466 -6.00 14.31 6.39
C ALA A 466 -4.97 13.59 7.28
N LEU A 467 -3.79 14.20 7.50
CA LEU A 467 -2.80 13.66 8.42
C LEU A 467 -3.28 13.71 9.87
N GLU A 468 -3.92 14.81 10.29
CA GLU A 468 -4.47 14.94 11.63
C GLU A 468 -5.57 13.89 11.88
N GLU A 469 -6.48 13.68 10.91
CA GLU A 469 -7.47 12.60 10.97
C GLU A 469 -6.80 11.23 11.15
N ARG A 470 -5.78 10.90 10.35
CA ARG A 470 -5.06 9.61 10.48
C ARG A 470 -4.44 9.44 11.87
N CYS A 471 -3.86 10.49 12.44
CA CYS A 471 -3.30 10.46 13.79
C CYS A 471 -4.39 10.27 14.87
N LEU A 472 -5.53 10.96 14.75
CA LEU A 472 -6.66 10.79 15.66
C LEU A 472 -7.25 9.38 15.58
N LEU A 473 -7.43 8.84 14.37
CA LEU A 473 -7.84 7.45 14.15
C LEU A 473 -6.85 6.43 14.72
N ALA A 474 -5.54 6.71 14.64
CA ALA A 474 -4.50 5.85 15.23
C ALA A 474 -4.60 5.78 16.76
N GLN A 475 -5.00 6.89 17.40
CA GLN A 475 -5.21 6.96 18.85
C GLN A 475 -6.57 6.38 19.29
N GLY A 476 -7.50 6.17 18.36
CA GLY A 476 -8.89 5.80 18.67
C GLY A 476 -9.79 6.99 19.06
N LEU A 477 -9.35 8.23 18.79
CA LEU A 477 -10.08 9.47 19.07
C LEU A 477 -11.09 9.80 17.96
N LEU A 478 -12.11 8.95 17.85
CA LEU A 478 -13.15 9.06 16.80
C LEU A 478 -13.98 10.35 16.87
N PRO A 479 -14.46 10.83 18.04
CA PRO A 479 -15.24 12.07 18.12
C PRO A 479 -14.47 13.28 17.61
N GLU A 480 -13.18 13.39 17.94
CA GLU A 480 -12.29 14.45 17.48
C GLU A 480 -12.06 14.36 15.97
N ALA A 481 -11.83 13.15 15.45
CA ALA A 481 -11.68 12.92 14.01
C ALA A 481 -12.98 13.28 13.25
N GLN A 482 -14.14 12.97 13.82
CA GLN A 482 -15.44 13.33 13.26
C GLN A 482 -15.64 14.86 13.25
N ALA A 483 -15.32 15.54 14.35
CA ALA A 483 -15.39 16.99 14.44
C ALA A 483 -14.48 17.68 13.41
N LEU A 484 -13.28 17.13 13.20
CA LEU A 484 -12.35 17.59 12.18
C LEU A 484 -12.94 17.40 10.76
N ARG A 485 -13.53 16.24 10.47
CA ARG A 485 -14.15 15.93 9.17
C ARG A 485 -15.30 16.87 8.82
N LEU A 486 -16.10 17.28 9.81
CA LEU A 486 -17.17 18.28 9.62
C LEU A 486 -16.66 19.66 9.17
N THR A 487 -15.37 19.95 9.35
CA THR A 487 -14.75 21.19 8.84
C THR A 487 -14.33 21.10 7.37
N MET A 488 -14.32 19.90 6.79
CA MET A 488 -13.96 19.66 5.40
C MET A 488 -15.17 19.93 4.49
N ALA A 489 -14.92 20.43 3.27
CA ALA A 489 -16.00 20.70 2.32
C ALA A 489 -16.47 19.43 1.57
N GLN A 490 -15.56 18.49 1.34
CA GLN A 490 -15.84 17.22 0.67
C GLN A 490 -15.94 16.10 1.71
N GLU A 491 -16.92 15.21 1.54
CA GLU A 491 -17.06 13.99 2.34
C GLU A 491 -17.11 14.24 3.86
N ALA A 492 -17.64 15.41 4.24
CA ALA A 492 -17.82 15.83 5.63
C ALA A 492 -18.68 14.84 6.44
N ASP A 493 -19.50 14.07 5.74
CA ASP A 493 -20.46 13.12 6.28
C ASP A 493 -19.97 11.67 6.25
N ALA A 494 -18.69 11.45 5.92
CA ALA A 494 -18.03 10.15 5.99
C ALA A 494 -18.25 9.46 7.35
N VAL A 495 -18.29 8.14 7.32
CA VAL A 495 -18.50 7.29 8.50
C VAL A 495 -17.13 6.90 9.05
N LEU A 496 -16.84 7.31 10.28
CA LEU A 496 -15.64 6.90 10.99
C LEU A 496 -15.96 5.68 11.86
N LEU A 497 -15.13 4.66 11.77
CA LEU A 497 -15.33 3.37 12.44
C LEU A 497 -14.07 2.98 13.20
N PRO A 498 -14.18 2.50 14.46
CA PRO A 498 -13.05 1.89 15.13
C PRO A 498 -12.72 0.56 14.45
N LEU A 499 -11.45 0.16 14.50
CA LEU A 499 -10.97 -1.13 14.03
C LEU A 499 -10.64 -2.00 15.23
N ARG A 500 -11.33 -3.13 15.35
CA ARG A 500 -11.19 -4.04 16.50
C ARG A 500 -10.94 -5.46 16.01
N GLU A 501 -10.05 -6.17 16.68
CA GLU A 501 -9.88 -7.61 16.45
C GLU A 501 -11.07 -8.39 16.99
N TRP A 502 -11.19 -9.66 16.61
CA TRP A 502 -12.41 -10.47 16.79
C TRP A 502 -13.01 -10.40 18.20
N ASP A 503 -12.22 -10.68 19.24
CA ASP A 503 -12.73 -10.74 20.62
C ASP A 503 -13.24 -9.37 21.11
N GLU A 504 -12.47 -8.30 20.86
CA GLU A 504 -12.87 -6.92 21.23
C GLU A 504 -14.10 -6.47 20.41
N TRP A 505 -14.17 -6.86 19.14
CA TRP A 505 -15.26 -6.52 18.25
C TRP A 505 -16.57 -7.22 18.68
N VAL A 506 -16.53 -8.51 19.00
CA VAL A 506 -17.70 -9.26 19.51
C VAL A 506 -18.17 -8.70 20.84
N GLY A 507 -17.27 -8.50 21.81
CA GLY A 507 -17.64 -7.95 23.12
C GLY A 507 -18.29 -6.57 23.00
N ALA A 508 -17.75 -5.70 22.15
CA ALA A 508 -18.35 -4.40 21.87
C ALA A 508 -19.71 -4.50 21.13
N ALA A 509 -19.88 -5.48 20.25
CA ALA A 509 -21.15 -5.70 19.55
C ALA A 509 -22.26 -6.16 20.51
N LEU A 510 -21.92 -6.99 21.49
CA LEU A 510 -22.84 -7.51 22.50
C LEU A 510 -23.07 -6.54 23.69
N GLY A 511 -22.34 -5.43 23.75
CA GLY A 511 -22.44 -4.44 24.84
C GLY A 511 -21.76 -4.88 26.15
N GLU A 512 -20.78 -5.77 26.07
CA GLU A 512 -20.02 -6.29 27.21
C GLU A 512 -19.00 -5.25 27.73
N LEU A 513 -18.63 -5.36 29.01
CA LEU A 513 -17.59 -4.51 29.59
C LEU A 513 -16.18 -4.98 29.12
N PRO A 514 -15.22 -4.06 28.88
CA PRO A 514 -13.86 -4.43 28.51
C PRO A 514 -13.25 -5.44 29.47
N GLY A 515 -12.72 -6.55 28.94
CA GLY A 515 -12.12 -7.64 29.73
C GLY A 515 -13.09 -8.74 30.15
N GLN A 516 -14.40 -8.62 29.87
CA GLN A 516 -15.29 -9.77 29.85
C GLN A 516 -14.97 -10.60 28.61
N THR A 517 -14.65 -11.87 28.79
CA THR A 517 -14.43 -12.80 27.68
C THR A 517 -15.78 -13.41 27.33
N HIS A 518 -16.24 -13.17 26.11
CA HIS A 518 -17.36 -13.92 25.57
C HIS A 518 -16.95 -15.40 25.49
N HIS A 519 -17.54 -16.20 26.37
CA HIS A 519 -17.63 -17.64 26.20
C HIS A 519 -18.97 -17.90 25.55
N GLY A 520 -19.03 -17.79 24.22
CA GLY A 520 -20.21 -18.26 23.51
C GLY A 520 -20.46 -19.71 23.90
N ASP A 521 -21.71 -20.08 24.17
CA ASP A 521 -22.11 -21.45 24.49
C ASP A 521 -21.72 -22.48 23.39
N SER A 522 -21.25 -21.99 22.24
CA SER A 522 -20.81 -22.73 21.06
C SER A 522 -19.31 -22.62 20.73
N ALA A 523 -18.47 -22.11 21.63
CA ALA A 523 -17.03 -22.00 21.38
C ALA A 523 -16.38 -23.38 21.32
N TRP A 524 -15.92 -23.76 20.14
CA TRP A 524 -15.17 -24.98 19.90
C TRP A 524 -13.68 -24.65 19.81
N GLN A 525 -12.86 -25.35 20.59
CA GLN A 525 -11.40 -25.23 20.55
C GLN A 525 -10.82 -26.56 20.06
N ASP A 526 -9.97 -26.48 19.04
CA ASP A 526 -9.31 -27.66 18.51
C ASP A 526 -8.12 -28.09 19.35
N GLN A 527 -7.76 -29.36 19.25
CA GLN A 527 -6.54 -29.87 19.84
C GLN A 527 -5.32 -29.41 19.04
N VAL A 528 -4.19 -29.18 19.73
CA VAL A 528 -2.91 -28.94 19.07
C VAL A 528 -2.36 -30.28 18.59
N ALA A 529 -2.11 -30.41 17.28
CA ALA A 529 -1.41 -31.56 16.75
C ALA A 529 0.10 -31.37 16.91
N SER A 530 0.79 -32.46 17.25
CA SER A 530 2.24 -32.47 17.43
C SER A 530 2.85 -33.54 16.54
N GLY A 531 3.96 -33.20 15.91
CA GLY A 531 4.65 -34.12 15.01
C GLY A 531 6.08 -33.69 14.77
N ARG A 532 6.70 -34.32 13.79
CA ARG A 532 8.08 -34.05 13.43
C ARG A 532 8.19 -33.77 11.94
N PHE A 533 9.17 -32.95 11.60
CA PHE A 533 9.61 -32.75 10.24
C PHE A 533 11.12 -32.69 10.21
N GLU A 534 11.68 -32.90 9.04
CA GLU A 534 13.12 -32.93 8.82
C GLU A 534 13.54 -31.73 7.97
N THR A 535 14.73 -31.19 8.21
CA THR A 535 15.41 -30.28 7.29
C THR A 535 16.68 -30.93 6.81
N VAL A 536 16.96 -30.84 5.52
CA VAL A 536 18.22 -31.20 4.88
C VAL A 536 18.84 -29.93 4.34
N THR A 537 20.00 -29.55 4.85
CA THR A 537 20.77 -28.40 4.38
C THR A 537 21.40 -28.68 3.01
N ALA A 538 21.91 -27.65 2.34
CA ALA A 538 22.54 -27.79 1.02
C ALA A 538 23.80 -28.68 1.03
N ASP A 539 24.45 -28.87 2.18
CA ASP A 539 25.57 -29.78 2.43
C ASP A 539 25.13 -31.19 2.89
N GLY A 540 23.83 -31.43 3.00
CA GLY A 540 23.26 -32.75 3.29
C GLY A 540 23.12 -33.07 4.78
N VAL A 541 23.22 -32.08 5.67
CA VAL A 541 22.99 -32.27 7.10
C VAL A 541 21.50 -32.42 7.35
N LEU A 542 21.10 -33.59 7.84
CA LEU A 542 19.74 -33.90 8.25
C LEU A 542 19.54 -33.54 9.72
N THR A 543 18.52 -32.72 9.99
CA THR A 543 18.08 -32.39 11.34
C THR A 543 16.59 -32.67 11.48
N GLU A 544 16.20 -33.35 12.56
CA GLU A 544 14.79 -33.57 12.91
C GLU A 544 14.32 -32.48 13.89
N HIS A 545 13.11 -31.98 13.68
CA HIS A 545 12.50 -30.91 14.48
C HIS A 545 11.13 -31.33 14.98
N VAL A 546 10.77 -30.87 16.17
CA VAL A 546 9.41 -31.01 16.72
C VAL A 546 8.59 -29.80 16.29
N HIS A 547 7.37 -30.06 15.82
CA HIS A 547 6.41 -29.03 15.48
C HIS A 547 5.09 -29.21 16.24
N HIS A 548 4.50 -28.08 16.63
CA HIS A 548 3.18 -27.99 17.25
C HIS A 548 2.34 -27.01 16.43
N THR A 549 1.14 -27.43 16.03
CA THR A 549 0.21 -26.52 15.32
C THR A 549 -0.25 -25.40 16.24
N ALA A 550 -0.67 -24.27 15.66
CA ALA A 550 -1.32 -23.22 16.43
C ALA A 550 -2.65 -23.73 17.03
N PRO A 551 -3.02 -23.33 18.26
CA PRO A 551 -4.36 -23.57 18.76
C PRO A 551 -5.37 -22.78 17.93
N VAL A 552 -6.50 -23.42 17.61
CA VAL A 552 -7.58 -22.83 16.81
C VAL A 552 -8.85 -22.80 17.65
N ARG A 553 -9.60 -21.70 17.58
CA ARG A 553 -10.94 -21.56 18.15
C ARG A 553 -11.91 -21.15 17.05
N LEU A 554 -13.09 -21.78 17.05
CA LEU A 554 -14.21 -21.40 16.21
C LEU A 554 -15.42 -21.11 17.08
N GLU A 555 -16.16 -20.05 16.77
CA GLU A 555 -17.43 -19.74 17.42
C GLU A 555 -18.42 -19.13 16.44
N ALA A 556 -19.70 -19.22 16.78
CA ALA A 556 -20.78 -18.56 16.05
C ALA A 556 -21.49 -17.60 17.00
N VAL A 557 -21.63 -16.35 16.56
CA VAL A 557 -22.24 -15.28 17.35
C VAL A 557 -23.40 -14.72 16.55
N ARG A 558 -24.59 -14.68 17.16
CA ARG A 558 -25.75 -14.04 16.54
C ARG A 558 -25.69 -12.55 16.81
N LEU A 559 -25.61 -11.76 15.74
CA LEU A 559 -25.55 -10.31 15.79
C LEU A 559 -26.69 -9.73 14.94
N PRO A 560 -27.64 -8.99 15.54
CA PRO A 560 -28.63 -8.25 14.78
C PRO A 560 -28.01 -7.00 14.15
N ASP A 561 -28.67 -6.49 13.10
CA ASP A 561 -28.36 -5.19 12.46
C ASP A 561 -26.89 -5.01 12.04
N LEU A 562 -26.30 -6.09 11.52
CA LEU A 562 -24.93 -6.10 10.99
C LEU A 562 -24.89 -5.48 9.60
N LYS A 563 -23.83 -4.74 9.28
CA LYS A 563 -23.58 -4.19 7.94
C LYS A 563 -22.42 -4.90 7.27
N VAL A 564 -22.52 -5.15 5.97
CA VAL A 564 -21.42 -5.72 5.17
C VAL A 564 -21.08 -4.77 4.03
N ARG A 565 -19.78 -4.49 3.85
CA ARG A 565 -19.27 -3.55 2.84
C ARG A 565 -17.92 -3.98 2.27
N LEU A 566 -17.53 -3.49 1.08
CA LEU A 566 -16.24 -3.77 0.44
C LEU A 566 -16.02 -5.27 0.15
N SER A 567 -17.09 -6.05 0.00
CA SER A 567 -17.04 -7.52 -0.12
C SER A 567 -16.49 -8.30 1.09
N TYR A 568 -15.86 -7.69 2.09
CA TYR A 568 -15.31 -8.41 3.26
C TYR A 568 -15.51 -7.72 4.62
N GLY A 569 -15.85 -6.42 4.63
CA GLY A 569 -15.89 -5.61 5.84
C GLY A 569 -17.18 -5.83 6.63
N LEU A 570 -17.06 -6.40 7.82
CA LEU A 570 -18.16 -6.57 8.78
C LEU A 570 -18.21 -5.38 9.73
N ILE A 571 -19.32 -4.64 9.71
CA ILE A 571 -19.51 -3.40 10.46
C ILE A 571 -20.69 -3.55 11.40
N HIS A 572 -20.48 -3.28 12.68
CA HIS A 572 -21.56 -3.18 13.68
C HIS A 572 -21.49 -1.80 14.35
N ASP A 573 -22.64 -1.19 14.64
CA ASP A 573 -22.69 0.23 15.05
C ASP A 573 -21.97 0.52 16.37
N GLN A 574 -21.94 -0.45 17.29
CA GLN A 574 -21.19 -0.33 18.55
C GLN A 574 -19.74 -0.84 18.44
N ALA A 575 -19.49 -1.79 17.53
CA ALA A 575 -18.20 -2.48 17.45
C ALA A 575 -17.23 -1.83 16.45
N GLY A 576 -17.75 -1.09 15.47
CA GLY A 576 -16.99 -0.63 14.33
C GLY A 576 -16.79 -1.71 13.27
N LEU A 577 -15.68 -1.59 12.54
CA LEU A 577 -15.30 -2.52 11.48
C LEU A 577 -14.37 -3.61 12.06
N LEU A 578 -14.70 -4.88 11.79
CA LEU A 578 -13.87 -6.01 12.18
C LEU A 578 -12.51 -5.94 11.48
N ARG A 579 -11.44 -5.96 12.27
CA ARG A 579 -10.05 -5.97 11.82
C ARG A 579 -9.54 -7.42 11.76
N PRO A 580 -8.92 -7.84 10.64
CA PRO A 580 -8.38 -9.18 10.52
C PRO A 580 -7.06 -9.33 11.28
N HIS A 581 -6.77 -10.58 11.64
CA HIS A 581 -5.50 -10.99 12.25
C HIS A 581 -4.29 -10.53 11.41
N ALA A 582 -3.16 -10.27 12.07
CA ALA A 582 -1.95 -9.73 11.45
C ALA A 582 -1.45 -10.55 10.25
N TRP A 583 -1.62 -11.87 10.28
CA TRP A 583 -1.31 -12.77 9.15
C TRP A 583 -1.91 -12.30 7.81
N HIS A 584 -3.17 -11.86 7.80
CA HIS A 584 -3.86 -11.40 6.59
C HIS A 584 -3.46 -9.98 6.16
N ARG A 585 -2.80 -9.23 7.07
CA ARG A 585 -2.32 -7.85 6.85
C ARG A 585 -0.89 -7.80 6.31
N THR A 586 -0.18 -8.93 6.29
CA THR A 586 1.11 -9.08 5.59
C THR A 586 1.02 -8.89 4.08
N MET A 587 -0.20 -8.75 3.54
CA MET A 587 -0.46 -8.54 2.12
C MET A 587 -1.01 -7.13 1.81
N GLY A 588 -1.04 -6.22 2.79
CA GLY A 588 -1.41 -4.81 2.60
C GLY A 588 -2.09 -4.16 3.81
N GLU A 589 -2.20 -2.83 3.81
CA GLU A 589 -2.97 -2.09 4.80
C GLU A 589 -4.46 -2.49 4.76
N PHE A 590 -5.09 -2.55 5.93
CA PHE A 590 -6.51 -2.88 6.08
C PHE A 590 -7.30 -1.64 6.57
N PRO A 591 -8.52 -1.36 6.06
CA PRO A 591 -9.16 -2.02 4.93
C PRO A 591 -8.32 -1.88 3.65
N TYR A 592 -8.37 -2.90 2.79
CA TYR A 592 -7.64 -2.90 1.54
C TYR A 592 -8.04 -1.72 0.64
N ALA A 593 -7.14 -1.36 -0.28
CA ALA A 593 -7.31 -0.19 -1.14
C ALA A 593 -8.63 -0.26 -1.92
N HIS A 594 -9.51 0.71 -1.69
CA HIS A 594 -10.81 0.83 -2.32
C HIS A 594 -11.24 2.29 -2.38
N THR A 595 -12.07 2.68 -3.36
CA THR A 595 -12.53 4.08 -3.54
C THR A 595 -13.39 4.62 -2.39
N ASP A 596 -13.94 3.70 -1.60
CA ASP A 596 -14.76 4.01 -0.42
C ASP A 596 -13.94 4.16 0.86
N VAL A 597 -12.67 3.76 0.84
CA VAL A 597 -11.76 3.89 1.98
C VAL A 597 -11.02 5.22 1.84
N LEU A 598 -11.34 6.18 2.70
CA LEU A 598 -10.80 7.53 2.63
C LEU A 598 -9.51 7.64 3.44
N SER A 599 -9.48 6.96 4.58
CA SER A 599 -8.38 7.03 5.54
C SER A 599 -8.34 5.73 6.35
N THR A 600 -7.14 5.22 6.60
CA THR A 600 -6.95 4.07 7.48
C THR A 600 -5.73 4.25 8.38
N SER A 601 -5.82 3.64 9.55
CA SER A 601 -4.82 3.61 10.61
C SER A 601 -4.98 2.34 11.45
N ALA A 602 -4.12 2.13 12.45
CA ALA A 602 -4.11 0.90 13.24
C ALA A 602 -5.40 0.65 14.04
N ARG A 603 -6.10 1.70 14.49
CA ARG A 603 -7.27 1.61 15.39
C ARG A 603 -8.57 2.18 14.82
N GLY A 604 -8.55 2.69 13.58
CA GLY A 604 -9.73 3.28 13.00
C GLY A 604 -9.59 3.53 11.50
N THR A 605 -10.74 3.66 10.85
CA THR A 605 -10.84 3.98 9.42
C THR A 605 -11.95 4.99 9.18
N SER A 606 -11.82 5.77 8.11
CA SER A 606 -12.89 6.61 7.58
C SER A 606 -13.33 6.08 6.23
N LEU A 607 -14.63 5.83 6.12
CA LEU A 607 -15.26 5.34 4.90
C LEU A 607 -16.24 6.37 4.36
N ARG A 608 -16.33 6.49 3.04
CA ARG A 608 -17.36 7.27 2.34
C ARG A 608 -18.75 6.79 2.77
N ARG A 609 -19.82 7.60 2.71
CA ARG A 609 -21.16 7.02 2.89
C ARG A 609 -21.50 6.07 1.75
N PRO A 610 -22.22 4.97 2.02
CA PRO A 610 -22.64 4.08 0.96
C PRO A 610 -23.62 4.79 0.02
N SER A 611 -23.41 4.63 -1.28
CA SER A 611 -24.29 5.17 -2.32
C SER A 611 -25.64 4.44 -2.38
N ALA A 612 -25.64 3.15 -2.06
CA ALA A 612 -26.81 2.31 -1.96
C ALA A 612 -26.69 1.37 -0.74
N THR A 613 -27.81 1.17 -0.05
CA THR A 613 -27.93 0.16 1.00
C THR A 613 -29.08 -0.77 0.66
N ARG A 614 -28.83 -2.07 0.70
CA ARG A 614 -29.84 -3.11 0.49
C ARG A 614 -30.10 -3.83 1.81
N ALA A 615 -31.35 -3.83 2.25
CA ALA A 615 -31.77 -4.62 3.39
C ALA A 615 -31.85 -6.11 3.01
N VAL A 616 -31.44 -6.97 3.94
CA VAL A 616 -31.58 -8.42 3.85
C VAL A 616 -32.52 -8.84 4.99
N ASP A 617 -33.78 -9.05 4.61
CA ASP A 617 -34.90 -9.29 5.54
C ASP A 617 -35.09 -10.77 5.90
N PHE A 618 -34.16 -11.63 5.47
CA PHE A 618 -34.14 -13.05 5.81
C PHE A 618 -32.86 -13.39 6.57
N PRO A 619 -32.89 -14.40 7.45
CA PRO A 619 -31.72 -14.81 8.20
C PRO A 619 -30.55 -15.23 7.30
N VAL A 620 -29.34 -14.78 7.64
CA VAL A 620 -28.11 -15.13 6.90
C VAL A 620 -27.01 -15.64 7.80
N LEU A 621 -26.11 -16.43 7.21
CA LEU A 621 -24.87 -16.84 7.83
C LEU A 621 -23.70 -16.10 7.17
N VAL A 622 -22.84 -15.51 8.00
CA VAL A 622 -21.76 -14.63 7.57
C VAL A 622 -20.43 -15.19 8.07
N LEU A 623 -19.39 -15.13 7.25
CA LEU A 623 -18.04 -15.53 7.62
C LEU A 623 -17.20 -14.30 7.88
N ALA A 624 -16.59 -14.22 9.07
CA ALA A 624 -15.60 -13.19 9.37
C ALA A 624 -14.30 -13.39 8.57
N ASN A 625 -13.68 -12.28 8.16
CA ASN A 625 -12.41 -12.24 7.41
C ASN A 625 -12.41 -13.11 6.14
N MET A 626 -12.98 -12.57 5.06
CA MET A 626 -13.02 -13.19 3.72
C MET A 626 -11.86 -12.74 2.82
N ASP A 627 -10.64 -12.66 3.37
CA ASP A 627 -9.44 -12.15 2.67
C ASP A 627 -9.05 -12.98 1.43
N ALA A 628 -9.44 -14.26 1.38
CA ALA A 628 -9.28 -15.13 0.22
C ALA A 628 -9.85 -14.51 -1.07
N LEU A 629 -10.82 -13.59 -0.97
CA LEU A 629 -11.34 -12.86 -2.11
C LEU A 629 -10.30 -11.92 -2.73
N GLU A 630 -9.66 -11.10 -1.90
CA GLU A 630 -8.70 -10.08 -2.34
C GLU A 630 -7.41 -10.74 -2.87
N HIS A 631 -7.02 -11.86 -2.28
CA HIS A 631 -5.78 -12.57 -2.64
C HIS A 631 -5.98 -13.74 -3.60
N ARG A 632 -7.23 -14.14 -3.86
CA ARG A 632 -7.62 -15.33 -4.65
C ARG A 632 -6.84 -16.60 -4.25
N ASN A 633 -6.58 -16.75 -2.96
CA ASN A 633 -5.59 -17.71 -2.45
C ASN A 633 -6.22 -19.09 -2.17
N TYR A 634 -5.69 -20.14 -2.82
CA TYR A 634 -6.17 -21.52 -2.67
C TYR A 634 -6.04 -22.07 -1.23
N TYR A 635 -4.94 -21.77 -0.53
CA TYR A 635 -4.76 -22.20 0.86
C TYR A 635 -5.77 -21.50 1.78
N HIS A 636 -5.99 -20.18 1.65
CA HIS A 636 -6.98 -19.47 2.48
C HIS A 636 -8.39 -20.02 2.24
N TRP A 637 -8.79 -20.22 0.98
CA TRP A 637 -10.11 -20.78 0.67
C TRP A 637 -10.30 -22.19 1.26
N MET A 638 -9.34 -23.08 1.03
CA MET A 638 -9.45 -24.48 1.45
C MET A 638 -9.26 -24.67 2.95
N MET A 639 -8.31 -23.99 3.59
CA MET A 639 -7.98 -24.22 4.99
C MET A 639 -8.73 -23.30 5.94
N LEU A 640 -9.07 -22.09 5.50
CA LEU A 640 -9.59 -21.04 6.38
C LEU A 640 -11.07 -20.72 6.08
N ILE A 641 -11.59 -20.94 4.88
CA ILE A 641 -12.99 -20.60 4.53
C ILE A 641 -13.91 -21.83 4.48
N LEU A 642 -13.65 -22.78 3.57
CA LEU A 642 -14.55 -23.92 3.33
C LEU A 642 -14.85 -24.77 4.57
N PRO A 643 -13.90 -25.08 5.47
CA PRO A 643 -14.21 -25.91 6.63
C PRO A 643 -15.23 -25.25 7.57
N ARG A 644 -15.23 -23.91 7.67
CA ARG A 644 -16.21 -23.17 8.47
C ARG A 644 -17.63 -23.30 7.91
N ILE A 645 -17.76 -23.30 6.58
CA ILE A 645 -19.03 -23.53 5.89
C ILE A 645 -19.55 -24.95 6.17
N LEU A 646 -18.66 -25.95 6.17
CA LEU A 646 -19.02 -27.34 6.47
C LEU A 646 -19.45 -27.52 7.93
N VAL A 647 -18.74 -26.90 8.88
CA VAL A 647 -19.17 -26.88 10.29
C VAL A 647 -20.56 -26.25 10.43
N ALA A 648 -20.80 -25.13 9.73
CA ALA A 648 -22.09 -24.47 9.75
C ALA A 648 -23.23 -25.36 9.22
N GLN A 649 -22.94 -26.18 8.21
CA GLN A 649 -23.88 -27.17 7.70
C GLN A 649 -24.18 -28.25 8.76
N ASP A 650 -23.14 -28.80 9.38
CA ASP A 650 -23.26 -29.94 10.31
C ASP A 650 -23.88 -29.56 11.64
N ALA A 651 -23.60 -28.34 12.12
CA ALA A 651 -24.23 -27.77 13.29
C ALA A 651 -25.68 -27.31 13.03
N GLY A 652 -26.18 -27.45 11.80
CA GLY A 652 -27.53 -27.02 11.42
C GLY A 652 -27.70 -25.50 11.34
N TRP A 653 -26.62 -24.72 11.40
CA TRP A 653 -26.65 -23.26 11.39
C TRP A 653 -27.18 -22.68 10.07
N LEU A 654 -27.08 -23.44 8.98
CA LEU A 654 -27.67 -23.08 7.69
C LEU A 654 -29.18 -23.41 7.56
N GLN A 655 -29.79 -24.07 8.54
CA GLN A 655 -31.24 -24.34 8.48
C GLN A 655 -32.02 -23.04 8.58
N GLY A 656 -32.76 -22.70 7.52
CA GLY A 656 -33.50 -21.44 7.41
C GLY A 656 -32.62 -20.20 7.20
N ARG A 657 -31.33 -20.36 6.90
CA ARG A 657 -30.39 -19.26 6.59
C ARG A 657 -29.76 -19.45 5.22
N GLN A 658 -29.46 -18.34 4.55
CA GLN A 658 -28.59 -18.35 3.37
C GLN A 658 -27.16 -17.97 3.75
N LEU A 659 -26.19 -18.65 3.17
CA LEU A 659 -24.77 -18.28 3.27
C LEU A 659 -24.52 -17.00 2.46
N LEU A 660 -23.94 -15.98 3.09
CA LEU A 660 -23.62 -14.73 2.42
C LEU A 660 -22.22 -14.80 1.77
N LEU A 661 -22.14 -14.60 0.45
CA LEU A 661 -20.88 -14.71 -0.32
C LEU A 661 -20.65 -13.51 -1.23
N PRO A 662 -19.41 -13.04 -1.42
CA PRO A 662 -19.10 -12.05 -2.45
C PRO A 662 -19.37 -12.57 -3.86
N ALA A 663 -19.91 -11.73 -4.74
CA ALA A 663 -20.12 -12.07 -6.15
C ALA A 663 -18.80 -12.18 -6.91
N GLU A 664 -17.73 -11.56 -6.43
CA GLU A 664 -16.40 -11.51 -7.06
C GLU A 664 -15.56 -12.77 -6.82
N LEU A 665 -16.09 -13.77 -6.11
CA LEU A 665 -15.40 -15.04 -5.92
C LEU A 665 -15.13 -15.72 -7.30
N PRO A 666 -13.91 -16.22 -7.55
CA PRO A 666 -13.61 -16.98 -8.76
C PRO A 666 -14.53 -18.19 -8.96
N SER A 667 -14.75 -18.57 -10.22
CA SER A 667 -15.63 -19.69 -10.58
C SER A 667 -15.26 -21.01 -9.90
N TRP A 668 -13.97 -21.28 -9.66
CA TRP A 668 -13.51 -22.48 -8.97
C TRP A 668 -13.91 -22.50 -7.48
N MET A 669 -14.04 -21.34 -6.82
CA MET A 669 -14.51 -21.27 -5.43
C MET A 669 -16.00 -21.63 -5.35
N PHE A 670 -16.84 -21.08 -6.23
CA PHE A 670 -18.25 -21.49 -6.34
C PHE A 670 -18.41 -22.96 -6.74
N SER A 671 -17.58 -23.42 -7.67
CA SER A 671 -17.60 -24.83 -8.10
C SER A 671 -17.26 -25.76 -6.93
N SER A 672 -16.29 -25.39 -6.08
CA SER A 672 -15.94 -26.18 -4.90
C SER A 672 -17.08 -26.32 -3.89
N LEU A 673 -17.95 -25.31 -3.75
CA LEU A 673 -19.16 -25.42 -2.92
C LEU A 673 -20.18 -26.37 -3.55
N THR A 674 -20.32 -26.30 -4.88
CA THR A 674 -21.22 -27.20 -5.63
C THR A 674 -20.76 -28.66 -5.52
N ASP A 675 -19.45 -28.90 -5.64
CA ASP A 675 -18.83 -30.22 -5.43
C ASP A 675 -19.11 -30.76 -4.02
N LEU A 676 -19.20 -29.88 -3.01
CA LEU A 676 -19.57 -30.20 -1.63
C LEU A 676 -21.08 -30.32 -1.40
N GLY A 677 -21.89 -30.29 -2.44
CA GLY A 677 -23.35 -30.49 -2.38
C GLY A 677 -24.15 -29.24 -2.04
N PHE A 678 -23.54 -28.06 -2.04
CA PHE A 678 -24.27 -26.80 -1.89
C PHE A 678 -24.90 -26.40 -3.23
N THR A 679 -26.12 -25.87 -3.16
CA THR A 679 -26.87 -25.38 -4.32
C THR A 679 -26.93 -23.85 -4.30
N PRO A 680 -27.10 -23.19 -5.46
CA PRO A 680 -27.26 -21.74 -5.51
C PRO A 680 -28.41 -21.18 -4.67
N ALA A 681 -29.41 -22.00 -4.32
CA ALA A 681 -30.51 -21.59 -3.45
C ALA A 681 -30.09 -21.39 -1.96
N GLN A 682 -28.93 -21.94 -1.57
CA GLN A 682 -28.42 -21.90 -0.20
C GLN A 682 -27.51 -20.69 0.08
N TRP A 683 -27.19 -19.88 -0.94
CA TRP A 683 -26.38 -18.67 -0.75
C TRP A 683 -27.01 -17.45 -1.40
N CYS A 684 -26.66 -16.28 -0.88
CA CYS A 684 -26.96 -14.98 -1.46
C CYS A 684 -25.66 -14.26 -1.77
N THR A 685 -25.58 -13.63 -2.94
CA THR A 685 -24.39 -12.86 -3.33
C THR A 685 -24.55 -11.35 -3.11
N TYR A 686 -23.42 -10.66 -2.98
CA TYR A 686 -23.33 -9.20 -2.91
C TYR A 686 -22.05 -8.70 -3.54
N THR A 687 -22.03 -7.45 -3.98
CA THR A 687 -20.86 -6.85 -4.65
C THR A 687 -20.11 -5.89 -3.75
N ARG A 688 -18.88 -5.54 -4.15
CA ARG A 688 -18.03 -4.60 -3.42
C ARG A 688 -18.56 -3.16 -3.37
N ASP A 689 -19.43 -2.82 -4.33
CA ASP A 689 -20.04 -1.51 -4.49
C ASP A 689 -21.35 -1.34 -3.68
N GLU A 690 -21.83 -2.41 -3.05
CA GLU A 690 -23.05 -2.40 -2.24
C GLU A 690 -22.72 -2.39 -0.74
N THR A 691 -23.61 -1.76 0.03
CA THR A 691 -23.69 -2.02 1.48
C THR A 691 -24.92 -2.84 1.78
N LEU A 692 -24.73 -3.96 2.46
CA LEU A 692 -25.83 -4.76 2.97
C LEU A 692 -26.12 -4.38 4.41
N HIS A 693 -27.40 -4.32 4.76
CA HIS A 693 -27.87 -4.28 6.13
C HIS A 693 -28.58 -5.60 6.43
N LEU A 694 -28.05 -6.36 7.39
CA LEU A 694 -28.46 -7.70 7.75
C LEU A 694 -29.20 -7.65 9.09
N HIS A 695 -30.51 -7.88 9.09
CA HIS A 695 -31.31 -7.82 10.31
C HIS A 695 -31.09 -9.02 11.24
N ASP A 696 -30.76 -10.19 10.69
CA ASP A 696 -30.46 -11.41 11.45
C ASP A 696 -29.25 -12.13 10.86
N ALA A 697 -28.07 -11.85 11.41
CA ALA A 697 -26.83 -12.49 11.01
C ALA A 697 -26.32 -13.45 12.08
N LEU A 698 -25.99 -14.67 11.68
CA LEU A 698 -25.15 -15.57 12.46
C LEU A 698 -23.73 -15.49 11.90
N VAL A 699 -22.81 -14.89 12.66
CA VAL A 699 -21.42 -14.65 12.24
C VAL A 699 -20.53 -15.75 12.77
N ILE A 700 -19.78 -16.41 11.89
CA ILE A 700 -18.75 -17.38 12.28
C ILE A 700 -17.40 -16.68 12.38
N SER A 701 -16.68 -16.92 13.47
CA SER A 701 -15.36 -16.36 13.76
C SER A 701 -14.35 -16.63 12.64
N PRO A 702 -13.31 -15.78 12.53
CA PRO A 702 -12.22 -16.02 11.59
C PRO A 702 -11.41 -17.26 11.97
N LEU A 703 -10.62 -17.73 11.01
CA LEU A 703 -9.69 -18.83 11.18
C LEU A 703 -8.35 -18.43 10.55
N GLU A 704 -7.28 -18.46 11.33
CA GLU A 704 -5.95 -17.99 10.91
C GLU A 704 -5.03 -19.15 10.49
N PHE A 705 -5.23 -20.33 11.07
CA PHE A 705 -4.35 -21.49 10.93
C PHE A 705 -5.13 -22.78 10.66
N ALA A 706 -4.45 -23.78 10.11
CA ALA A 706 -5.05 -25.08 9.85
C ALA A 706 -5.42 -25.78 11.17
N SER A 707 -6.63 -26.35 11.22
CA SER A 707 -7.13 -27.07 12.39
C SER A 707 -7.22 -28.57 12.09
N PRO A 708 -6.77 -29.46 13.00
CA PRO A 708 -6.90 -30.91 12.83
C PRO A 708 -8.31 -31.40 12.50
N THR A 709 -9.29 -31.00 13.30
CA THR A 709 -10.67 -31.48 13.19
C THR A 709 -11.33 -30.94 11.93
N LEU A 710 -11.14 -29.65 11.62
CA LEU A 710 -11.71 -29.01 10.43
C LEU A 710 -11.07 -29.55 9.14
N LEU A 711 -9.76 -29.83 9.16
CA LEU A 711 -9.09 -30.47 8.04
C LEU A 711 -9.61 -31.88 7.79
N HIS A 712 -9.83 -32.65 8.86
CA HIS A 712 -10.41 -33.98 8.76
C HIS A 712 -11.83 -33.95 8.16
N LEU A 713 -12.67 -33.01 8.61
CA LEU A 713 -14.01 -32.78 8.07
C LEU A 713 -13.96 -32.44 6.57
N LEU A 714 -13.18 -31.43 6.19
CA LEU A 714 -13.09 -31.01 4.79
C LEU A 714 -12.60 -32.13 3.88
N ARG A 715 -11.55 -32.84 4.29
CA ARG A 715 -11.04 -33.98 3.51
C ARG A 715 -12.13 -35.03 3.33
N THR A 716 -12.82 -35.41 4.40
CA THR A 716 -13.87 -36.43 4.36
C THR A 716 -14.91 -36.08 3.28
N ARG A 717 -15.38 -34.83 3.27
CA ARG A 717 -16.37 -34.37 2.29
C ARG A 717 -15.84 -34.33 0.87
N LEU A 718 -14.63 -33.81 0.66
CA LEU A 718 -14.02 -33.76 -0.67
C LEU A 718 -13.67 -35.15 -1.21
N TRP A 719 -13.25 -36.08 -0.35
CA TRP A 719 -13.03 -37.48 -0.73
C TRP A 719 -14.34 -38.14 -1.19
N GLN A 720 -15.41 -37.98 -0.42
CA GLN A 720 -16.73 -38.48 -0.80
C GLN A 720 -17.23 -37.87 -2.12
N ALA A 721 -17.12 -36.54 -2.28
CA ALA A 721 -17.46 -35.85 -3.52
C ALA A 721 -16.63 -36.33 -4.73
N ALA A 722 -15.37 -36.68 -4.49
CA ALA A 722 -14.48 -37.26 -5.49
C ALA A 722 -14.80 -38.74 -5.80
N GLY A 723 -15.72 -39.39 -5.07
CA GLY A 723 -16.06 -40.80 -5.21
C GLY A 723 -15.07 -41.76 -4.53
N LEU A 724 -14.35 -41.28 -3.51
CA LEU A 724 -13.38 -42.06 -2.74
C LEU A 724 -14.00 -42.54 -1.42
N ASP A 725 -13.72 -43.80 -1.09
CA ASP A 725 -14.08 -44.40 0.19
C ASP A 725 -13.00 -44.09 1.25
N ILE A 726 -13.43 -43.57 2.40
CA ILE A 726 -12.53 -43.22 3.51
C ILE A 726 -12.05 -44.48 4.23
N ASP A 727 -12.91 -45.50 4.33
CA ASP A 727 -12.59 -46.77 4.99
C ASP A 727 -11.78 -47.70 4.07
N ARG A 728 -11.79 -47.41 2.76
CA ARG A 728 -11.03 -48.11 1.74
C ARG A 728 -10.28 -47.11 0.87
N PRO A 729 -9.25 -46.45 1.43
CA PRO A 729 -8.49 -45.46 0.68
C PRO A 729 -7.89 -46.09 -0.58
N PRO A 730 -7.74 -45.31 -1.67
CA PRO A 730 -7.12 -45.80 -2.89
C PRO A 730 -5.68 -46.24 -2.61
N ARG A 731 -5.12 -47.08 -3.49
CA ARG A 731 -3.72 -47.48 -3.37
C ARG A 731 -2.83 -46.23 -3.45
N ALA A 732 -2.02 -46.00 -2.42
CA ALA A 732 -1.00 -44.96 -2.44
C ALA A 732 0.22 -45.44 -3.25
N ASP A 733 0.17 -45.29 -4.57
CA ASP A 733 1.24 -45.68 -5.49
C ASP A 733 1.72 -44.55 -6.42
N LYS A 734 1.02 -43.42 -6.46
CA LYS A 734 1.43 -42.25 -7.24
C LYS A 734 2.56 -41.49 -6.55
N ARG A 735 3.42 -40.88 -7.35
CA ARG A 735 4.48 -39.98 -6.89
C ARG A 735 4.26 -38.69 -7.64
N VAL A 736 4.00 -37.59 -6.94
CA VAL A 736 3.57 -36.33 -7.56
C VAL A 736 4.65 -35.29 -7.35
N PHE A 737 5.13 -34.67 -8.43
CA PHE A 737 5.99 -33.51 -8.37
C PHE A 737 5.18 -32.27 -8.75
N ILE A 738 4.95 -31.37 -7.79
CA ILE A 738 4.23 -30.11 -8.03
C ILE A 738 5.18 -29.13 -8.71
N SER A 739 4.88 -28.72 -9.94
CA SER A 739 5.64 -27.67 -10.62
C SER A 739 5.07 -26.27 -10.30
N ARG A 740 5.94 -25.25 -10.34
CA ARG A 740 5.56 -23.83 -10.25
C ARG A 740 5.99 -23.03 -11.48
N ARG A 741 6.25 -23.68 -12.61
CA ARG A 741 6.69 -23.04 -13.87
C ARG A 741 5.76 -21.92 -14.37
N SER A 742 4.47 -22.01 -14.09
CA SER A 742 3.44 -21.03 -14.42
C SER A 742 3.44 -19.78 -13.53
N GLU A 743 4.21 -19.77 -12.43
CA GLU A 743 4.12 -18.78 -11.36
C GLU A 743 5.43 -17.98 -11.19
N ASN A 744 5.29 -16.65 -11.13
CA ASN A 744 6.43 -15.74 -11.02
C ASN A 744 6.86 -15.48 -9.56
N ARG A 745 6.17 -16.03 -8.57
CA ARG A 745 6.57 -15.93 -7.16
C ARG A 745 7.41 -17.12 -6.70
N ARG A 746 8.59 -16.83 -6.12
CA ARG A 746 9.51 -17.82 -5.50
C ARG A 746 10.05 -18.88 -6.48
N PRO A 747 10.71 -18.48 -7.57
CA PRO A 747 11.18 -19.48 -8.52
C PRO A 747 12.32 -20.33 -8.00
N LEU A 748 12.28 -21.60 -8.39
CA LEU A 748 13.40 -22.52 -8.34
C LEU A 748 14.12 -22.51 -9.70
N MET A 749 15.31 -21.91 -9.80
CA MET A 749 15.98 -21.71 -11.10
C MET A 749 16.36 -23.02 -11.79
N ASN A 750 16.74 -24.03 -11.02
CA ASN A 750 17.12 -25.35 -11.53
C ASN A 750 15.97 -26.37 -11.45
N GLU A 751 14.71 -25.93 -11.47
CA GLU A 751 13.52 -26.79 -11.39
C GLU A 751 13.51 -27.86 -12.48
N THR A 752 13.91 -27.52 -13.71
CA THR A 752 13.98 -28.49 -14.83
C THR A 752 14.90 -29.67 -14.54
N ALA A 753 16.07 -29.43 -13.93
CA ALA A 753 16.99 -30.50 -13.57
C ALA A 753 16.41 -31.38 -12.45
N VAL A 754 15.80 -30.76 -11.43
CA VAL A 754 15.14 -31.48 -10.34
C VAL A 754 13.97 -32.33 -10.86
N MET A 755 13.17 -31.79 -11.78
CA MET A 755 12.08 -32.52 -12.44
C MET A 755 12.58 -33.73 -13.20
N ALA A 756 13.68 -33.62 -13.97
CA ALA A 756 14.24 -34.76 -14.69
C ALA A 756 14.65 -35.90 -13.73
N HIS A 757 15.23 -35.56 -12.56
CA HIS A 757 15.50 -36.55 -11.51
C HIS A 757 14.21 -37.14 -10.92
N ALA A 758 13.20 -36.30 -10.66
CA ALA A 758 11.91 -36.77 -10.16
C ALA A 758 11.24 -37.75 -11.16
N GLU A 759 11.20 -37.41 -12.45
CA GLU A 759 10.67 -38.26 -13.52
C GLU A 759 11.41 -39.60 -13.60
N SER A 760 12.75 -39.59 -13.50
CA SER A 760 13.56 -40.83 -13.47
C SER A 760 13.24 -41.75 -12.29
N LEU A 761 12.73 -41.18 -11.19
CA LEU A 761 12.26 -41.89 -10.01
C LEU A 761 10.75 -42.17 -10.06
N GLY A 762 10.10 -41.96 -11.20
CA GLY A 762 8.69 -42.27 -11.43
C GLY A 762 7.72 -41.24 -10.86
N PHE A 763 8.16 -40.00 -10.60
CA PHE A 763 7.24 -38.91 -10.29
C PHE A 763 6.53 -38.40 -11.55
N GLU A 764 5.26 -38.10 -11.41
CA GLU A 764 4.45 -37.38 -12.38
C GLU A 764 4.52 -35.87 -12.07
N VAL A 765 4.97 -35.07 -13.03
CA VAL A 765 5.04 -33.62 -12.88
C VAL A 765 3.67 -33.00 -13.17
N VAL A 766 3.12 -32.27 -12.20
CA VAL A 766 1.75 -31.75 -12.25
C VAL A 766 1.73 -30.25 -11.92
N ALA A 767 0.91 -29.50 -12.65
CA ALA A 767 0.51 -28.13 -12.34
C ALA A 767 -0.96 -28.14 -11.84
N PRO A 768 -1.21 -28.24 -10.52
CA PRO A 768 -2.54 -28.54 -10.00
C PRO A 768 -3.60 -27.50 -10.37
N GLU A 769 -3.22 -26.24 -10.57
CA GLU A 769 -4.11 -25.17 -11.00
C GLU A 769 -4.77 -25.40 -12.37
N THR A 770 -4.22 -26.33 -13.17
CA THR A 770 -4.80 -26.73 -14.46
C THR A 770 -5.83 -27.85 -14.34
N LEU A 771 -6.00 -28.42 -13.14
CA LEU A 771 -6.90 -29.53 -12.87
C LEU A 771 -8.16 -29.08 -12.14
N PRO A 772 -9.34 -29.65 -12.45
CA PRO A 772 -10.52 -29.53 -11.61
C PRO A 772 -10.24 -29.98 -10.16
N LEU A 773 -10.93 -29.37 -9.20
CA LEU A 773 -10.69 -29.63 -7.78
C LEU A 773 -10.78 -31.12 -7.42
N LEU A 774 -11.85 -31.80 -7.82
CA LEU A 774 -12.05 -33.21 -7.51
C LEU A 774 -10.97 -34.12 -8.15
N ASP A 775 -10.39 -33.71 -9.28
CA ASP A 775 -9.28 -34.45 -9.89
C ASP A 775 -7.99 -34.25 -9.11
N GLN A 776 -7.74 -33.04 -8.58
CA GLN A 776 -6.66 -32.82 -7.61
C GLN A 776 -6.86 -33.71 -6.37
N VAL A 777 -8.07 -33.79 -5.83
CA VAL A 777 -8.37 -34.65 -4.66
C VAL A 777 -8.05 -36.11 -4.96
N ARG A 778 -8.49 -36.67 -6.11
CA ARG A 778 -8.21 -38.06 -6.51
C ARG A 778 -6.73 -38.35 -6.69
N LEU A 779 -6.01 -37.44 -7.36
CA LEU A 779 -4.59 -37.56 -7.62
C LEU A 779 -3.81 -37.63 -6.30
N PHE A 780 -4.02 -36.66 -5.42
CA PHE A 780 -3.29 -36.56 -4.16
C PHE A 780 -3.73 -37.63 -3.15
N ALA A 781 -4.99 -38.07 -3.18
CA ALA A 781 -5.44 -39.22 -2.40
C ALA A 781 -4.68 -40.50 -2.71
N SER A 782 -4.20 -40.66 -3.94
CA SER A 782 -3.41 -41.83 -4.37
C SER A 782 -1.89 -41.61 -4.26
N ALA A 783 -1.45 -40.47 -3.70
CA ALA A 783 -0.04 -40.12 -3.60
C ALA A 783 0.63 -40.88 -2.44
N SER A 784 1.70 -41.60 -2.78
CA SER A 784 2.69 -42.17 -1.85
C SER A 784 3.82 -41.18 -1.52
N ALA A 785 4.10 -40.27 -2.47
CA ALA A 785 5.09 -39.22 -2.35
C ALA A 785 4.62 -37.93 -3.02
N VAL A 786 4.94 -36.78 -2.41
CA VAL A 786 4.71 -35.45 -2.98
C VAL A 786 6.01 -34.66 -2.88
N ALA A 787 6.46 -34.06 -3.97
CA ALA A 787 7.67 -33.24 -3.99
C ALA A 787 7.47 -31.95 -4.78
N GLY A 788 8.29 -30.93 -4.51
CA GLY A 788 8.33 -29.72 -5.33
C GLY A 788 8.58 -28.44 -4.55
N PRO A 789 8.69 -27.29 -5.24
CA PRO A 789 8.76 -25.99 -4.60
C PRO A 789 7.44 -25.62 -3.88
N PRO A 790 7.48 -25.17 -2.62
CA PRO A 790 6.30 -24.92 -1.81
C PRO A 790 5.50 -23.70 -2.29
N GLY A 791 4.19 -23.80 -2.14
CA GLY A 791 3.23 -22.75 -2.48
C GLY A 791 1.80 -23.24 -2.28
N ALA A 792 0.80 -22.43 -2.62
CA ALA A 792 -0.60 -22.75 -2.28
C ALA A 792 -1.04 -24.15 -2.78
N ALA A 793 -0.47 -24.68 -3.86
CA ALA A 793 -0.69 -26.05 -4.33
C ALA A 793 -0.35 -27.16 -3.31
N PHE A 794 0.55 -26.92 -2.36
CA PHE A 794 0.86 -27.84 -1.25
C PHE A 794 -0.31 -28.02 -0.27
N THR A 795 -1.34 -27.18 -0.35
CA THR A 795 -2.63 -27.42 0.32
C THR A 795 -3.19 -28.80 -0.02
N ASN A 796 -2.90 -29.34 -1.21
CA ASN A 796 -3.35 -30.67 -1.62
C ASN A 796 -2.73 -31.83 -0.80
N LEU A 797 -1.72 -31.57 0.04
CA LEU A 797 -1.25 -32.52 1.06
C LEU A 797 -2.38 -32.94 2.01
N ALA A 798 -3.40 -32.09 2.18
CA ALA A 798 -4.60 -32.40 2.95
C ALA A 798 -5.36 -33.64 2.45
N TRP A 799 -5.24 -33.95 1.15
CA TRP A 799 -5.90 -35.07 0.51
C TRP A 799 -5.04 -36.33 0.51
N ALA A 800 -3.73 -36.20 0.71
CA ALA A 800 -2.80 -37.34 0.73
C ALA A 800 -2.89 -38.17 2.02
N GLN A 801 -2.61 -39.47 1.92
CA GLN A 801 -2.79 -40.41 3.03
C GLN A 801 -1.74 -40.24 4.14
N ALA A 802 -2.00 -40.83 5.31
CA ALA A 802 -1.00 -40.93 6.37
C ALA A 802 0.24 -41.69 5.88
N GLY A 803 1.42 -41.30 6.37
CA GLY A 803 2.69 -41.86 5.94
C GLY A 803 3.19 -41.42 4.55
N THR A 804 2.43 -40.60 3.81
CA THR A 804 2.91 -39.96 2.57
C THR A 804 4.21 -39.23 2.86
N ARG A 805 5.22 -39.41 2.01
CA ARG A 805 6.51 -38.71 2.13
C ARG A 805 6.49 -37.43 1.32
N VAL A 806 6.79 -36.31 1.97
CA VAL A 806 6.72 -34.97 1.39
C VAL A 806 8.12 -34.37 1.33
N VAL A 807 8.54 -33.92 0.15
CA VAL A 807 9.80 -33.18 -0.05
C VAL A 807 9.47 -31.77 -0.53
N ALA A 808 9.56 -30.80 0.36
CA ALA A 808 9.39 -29.40 0.00
C ALA A 808 10.76 -28.75 -0.26
N LEU A 809 10.93 -28.17 -1.44
CA LEU A 809 12.17 -27.52 -1.86
C LEU A 809 12.14 -26.06 -1.40
N TYR A 810 12.72 -25.74 -0.26
CA TYR A 810 12.69 -24.41 0.32
C TYR A 810 13.97 -23.63 0.00
N LYS A 811 13.90 -22.29 0.07
CA LYS A 811 15.08 -21.43 0.27
C LYS A 811 15.63 -21.63 1.70
N PRO A 812 16.75 -21.04 2.15
CA PRO A 812 17.24 -21.21 3.53
C PRO A 812 16.76 -20.14 4.52
N ASP A 813 16.23 -19.01 4.04
CA ASP A 813 15.78 -17.90 4.90
C ASP A 813 14.42 -18.22 5.59
N VAL A 814 13.50 -17.28 5.79
CA VAL A 814 12.30 -17.55 6.59
C VAL A 814 11.27 -18.46 5.91
N HIS A 815 10.74 -19.41 6.69
CA HIS A 815 9.68 -20.34 6.32
C HIS A 815 8.47 -20.21 7.22
N LEU A 816 7.33 -20.53 6.63
CA LEU A 816 6.04 -20.51 7.30
C LEU A 816 5.60 -21.97 7.55
N PRO A 817 5.05 -22.28 8.74
CA PRO A 817 4.72 -23.64 9.12
C PRO A 817 3.48 -24.20 8.40
N THR A 818 2.78 -23.41 7.59
CA THR A 818 1.45 -23.73 7.01
C THR A 818 1.34 -25.12 6.37
N PHE A 819 2.36 -25.60 5.66
CA PHE A 819 2.32 -26.93 5.03
C PHE A 819 2.82 -28.05 5.95
N VAL A 820 3.67 -27.71 6.94
CA VAL A 820 4.05 -28.65 8.00
C VAL A 820 2.88 -28.89 8.94
N ASP A 821 2.05 -27.88 9.21
CA ASP A 821 0.78 -28.02 9.94
C ASP A 821 -0.07 -29.13 9.31
N ILE A 822 -0.31 -29.05 7.99
CA ILE A 822 -1.05 -30.07 7.25
C ILE A 822 -0.40 -31.44 7.40
N SER A 823 0.91 -31.56 7.18
CA SER A 823 1.60 -32.85 7.27
C SER A 823 1.57 -33.45 8.68
N VAL A 824 1.73 -32.64 9.72
CA VAL A 824 1.65 -33.09 11.12
C VAL A 824 0.24 -33.58 11.44
N ILE A 825 -0.78 -32.81 11.07
CA ILE A 825 -2.19 -33.21 11.24
C ILE A 825 -2.49 -34.53 10.52
N ARG A 826 -1.88 -34.73 9.36
CA ARG A 826 -2.11 -35.91 8.49
C ARG A 826 -1.15 -37.07 8.74
N GLU A 827 -0.29 -36.99 9.76
CA GLU A 827 0.71 -38.02 10.07
C GLU A 827 1.62 -38.36 8.88
N GLN A 828 1.99 -37.33 8.12
CA GLN A 828 2.87 -37.43 6.96
C GLN A 828 4.33 -37.20 7.36
N LYS A 829 5.26 -37.72 6.56
CA LYS A 829 6.69 -37.51 6.77
C LYS A 829 7.13 -36.33 5.93
N HIS A 830 7.38 -35.19 6.56
CA HIS A 830 7.72 -33.96 5.86
C HIS A 830 9.22 -33.67 5.95
N ARG A 831 9.86 -33.45 4.80
CA ARG A 831 11.26 -33.08 4.69
C ARG A 831 11.41 -31.82 3.86
N TRP A 832 12.09 -30.83 4.42
CA TRP A 832 12.53 -29.64 3.70
C TRP A 832 13.91 -29.89 3.15
N LEU A 833 14.10 -29.66 1.85
CA LEU A 833 15.43 -29.51 1.27
C LEU A 833 15.71 -28.02 1.13
N LEU A 834 16.67 -27.52 1.91
CA LEU A 834 17.07 -26.13 1.91
C LEU A 834 18.05 -25.87 0.78
N GLY A 835 17.66 -24.95 -0.09
CA GLY A 835 18.43 -24.46 -1.21
C GLY A 835 19.37 -23.33 -0.85
N LYS A 836 19.81 -22.61 -1.88
CA LYS A 836 20.61 -21.38 -1.79
C LYS A 836 19.91 -20.26 -2.56
N PRO A 837 19.87 -19.03 -2.02
CA PRO A 837 19.41 -17.88 -2.78
C PRO A 837 20.30 -17.67 -4.01
N VAL A 838 19.74 -17.10 -5.07
CA VAL A 838 20.50 -16.75 -6.27
C VAL A 838 21.14 -15.36 -6.07
N PRO A 839 22.46 -15.21 -6.27
CA PRO A 839 23.15 -13.93 -6.12
C PRO A 839 22.55 -12.82 -7.02
N GLY A 840 22.52 -11.59 -6.53
CA GLY A 840 21.99 -10.41 -7.23
C GLY A 840 20.48 -10.16 -7.05
N PHE A 841 19.78 -11.03 -6.32
CA PHE A 841 18.35 -10.89 -6.01
C PHE A 841 18.04 -10.69 -4.53
N GLU A 842 19.04 -10.31 -3.73
CA GLU A 842 18.93 -10.09 -2.28
C GLU A 842 17.99 -8.91 -1.93
N ARG A 843 17.74 -8.02 -2.89
CA ARG A 843 16.81 -6.88 -2.78
C ARG A 843 15.37 -7.21 -3.21
N ALA A 844 15.13 -8.41 -3.73
CA ALA A 844 13.76 -8.87 -3.97
C ALA A 844 13.09 -9.19 -2.62
N SER A 845 11.75 -9.18 -2.59
CA SER A 845 11.00 -9.62 -1.41
C SER A 845 11.54 -10.97 -0.91
N LEU A 846 11.85 -11.07 0.39
CA LEU A 846 12.34 -12.29 1.05
C LEU A 846 11.56 -13.53 0.62
N VAL A 847 10.24 -13.41 0.46
CA VAL A 847 9.39 -14.52 0.04
C VAL A 847 9.63 -14.86 -1.43
N ASN A 848 9.62 -13.87 -2.31
CA ASN A 848 9.54 -14.03 -3.77
C ASN A 848 10.90 -14.24 -4.46
N ALA A 849 12.01 -14.09 -3.75
CA ALA A 849 13.36 -14.22 -4.30
C ALA A 849 13.62 -15.59 -4.96
N PRO A 850 14.41 -15.64 -6.06
CA PRO A 850 14.85 -16.87 -6.71
C PRO A 850 15.84 -17.66 -5.86
N TYR A 851 15.79 -18.98 -5.97
CA TYR A 851 16.71 -19.90 -5.29
C TYR A 851 17.03 -21.13 -6.15
N THR A 852 18.03 -21.90 -5.74
CA THR A 852 18.40 -23.20 -6.32
C THR A 852 18.54 -24.26 -5.24
N VAL A 853 18.44 -25.53 -5.59
CA VAL A 853 18.78 -26.64 -4.68
C VAL A 853 19.97 -27.44 -5.21
N ASN A 854 20.73 -28.08 -4.32
CA ASN A 854 21.77 -29.02 -4.74
C ASN A 854 21.11 -30.23 -5.42
N ILE A 855 21.50 -30.54 -6.67
CA ILE A 855 20.85 -31.60 -7.46
C ILE A 855 21.08 -33.00 -6.86
N ALA A 856 22.26 -33.29 -6.31
CA ALA A 856 22.52 -34.57 -5.67
C ALA A 856 21.65 -34.73 -4.41
N GLN A 857 21.57 -33.69 -3.58
CA GLN A 857 20.70 -33.71 -2.39
C GLN A 857 19.21 -33.75 -2.77
N ALA A 858 18.81 -33.10 -3.86
CA ALA A 858 17.45 -33.19 -4.38
C ALA A 858 17.12 -34.61 -4.84
N HIS A 859 18.03 -35.24 -5.57
CA HIS A 859 17.89 -36.64 -5.97
C HIS A 859 17.78 -37.58 -4.75
N ASP A 860 18.62 -37.40 -3.73
CA ASP A 860 18.61 -38.24 -2.53
C ASP A 860 17.33 -38.02 -1.69
N ALA A 861 16.85 -36.78 -1.58
CA ALA A 861 15.57 -36.47 -0.95
C ALA A 861 14.40 -37.11 -1.73
N LEU A 862 14.41 -37.07 -3.05
CA LEU A 862 13.41 -37.73 -3.90
C LEU A 862 13.46 -39.26 -3.77
N ARG A 863 14.66 -39.85 -3.64
CA ARG A 863 14.81 -41.29 -3.37
C ARG A 863 14.24 -41.69 -2.02
N TRP A 864 14.53 -40.91 -0.98
CA TRP A 864 13.92 -41.09 0.34
C TRP A 864 12.39 -41.04 0.25
N ALA A 865 11.84 -40.11 -0.53
CA ALA A 865 10.39 -40.02 -0.74
C ALA A 865 9.79 -41.25 -1.42
N CYS A 866 10.57 -41.94 -2.26
CA CYS A 866 10.21 -43.23 -2.86
C CYS A 866 10.28 -44.42 -1.87
N GLY A 867 10.82 -44.22 -0.66
CA GLY A 867 11.03 -45.26 0.34
C GLY A 867 12.34 -46.05 0.20
N HIS A 868 13.33 -45.50 -0.51
CA HIS A 868 14.66 -46.09 -0.69
C HIS A 868 15.70 -45.53 0.27
#